data_AF-A0A0Q3WUW9-F1
#
_entry.id   AF-A0A0Q3WUW9-F1
#
_cell.length_a   1.000
_cell.length_b   1.000
_cell.length_c   1.000
_cell.angle_alpha   90.00
_cell.angle_beta   90.00
_cell.angle_gamma   90.00
#
_symmetry.space_group_name_H-M   'P 1'
#
loop_
_entity.id
_entity.type
_entity.pdbx_description
1 polymer ?
#
loop_
_entity_poly.entity_id
_entity_poly.type
_entity_poly.pdbx_seq_one_letter_code
_entity_poly.pdbx_strand_id
1 'polypeptide(L)'
;MDKPSEIITISDREIISAIQENGWYIDNVEKTTERCLEAVKQDGLTLKSVPKNLHSVSLCLEAVKQNASAMKYVSRKIMTDDICIEAVRNDGTIIKYSTYIPDEFRTKKLYFEAIKQNGKALKYVPDKYKSESFCRVAIMQNGLALKFVPENILSKELFVLAVEQNGLALEYVPSKNRTKELCNAAVHNNVLALEHVPNRYKTTKLCNSAVNSSWKAFLYVPENMYTLKNCLELFNRILRECDDLSEISYSDRSYVKEIANRLPSSINNDIQIIRLERQLQVRGFKRKYFDKETHRFITIEQISYREEDEVKEFDFFVDFYKHLDADLKNANLHDYDFKEVSLADYNIEGAYINSTVLVEQHLYDDSFYDENVKDHECNTELMISAENEVVEAISVLHDIDLVSDATLNDTSHKIYYISDIHLNHKLLKAFPANATELEVKMYITQLAKKMIDTATNKSYGDYLLIGGDISFNFEISTLFYTELVKFWSHRRIVVVLGNHELWDFNRRGVAHSNLYTIDEIIQQYRDLFSSLGICFLQNDLLLSDGTIISEKELKSIDQDELKHICLKSPFVILGGLGFSGLNSQFNATQGIYRQTIMSLDEDIKQTNRFKFIYNKVKSVLGNDKVIILTHTPKENWSNEDYNSNWIYVNGHTHRNDYCCDEEKTFYSDNQIGYYSSNIGLKHFKLSRVYDIFKYYPDGIYSISREQYLDFNRGVKIKVTFNRTGTIYMLKNNNVYCFIYKNQNTGKISLLNGGMLNNLEHNSINYYFERMAYYSDTVKGLFSDYNQALKSISDSIKKIGGVGTIHGCIVDIDFFNHIYVNPEDGTVTPYFALSIVDKYIYSNVKALLLAKRKDLYDNYMKLLEGESESVKLLKGEIKAGSIEISRFIPDTYMYRPSRIMKSLQYLTEVNVIRIWDDRIIEFQFQSKNKAKDLYANNNDTLLLSIKPN
;
A
#
# COMPACT_ATOMS: atom_id res chain seq x y z
N MET A 1 -50.96 -2.92 -24.25
CA MET A 1 -50.59 -1.76 -25.10
C MET A 1 -49.17 -1.41 -24.73
N ASP A 2 -48.22 -2.05 -25.41
CA ASP A 2 -46.79 -1.82 -25.20
C ASP A 2 -46.40 -0.50 -25.86
N LYS A 3 -45.77 0.39 -25.10
CA LYS A 3 -45.04 1.53 -25.66
C LYS A 3 -43.69 1.02 -26.16
N PRO A 4 -43.29 1.28 -27.42
CA PRO A 4 -41.94 0.98 -27.87
C PRO A 4 -40.97 1.99 -27.25
N SER A 5 -39.82 1.50 -26.79
CA SER A 5 -38.68 2.32 -26.38
C SER A 5 -38.19 3.16 -27.56
N GLU A 6 -38.25 4.49 -27.42
CA GLU A 6 -37.61 5.43 -28.33
C GLU A 6 -36.09 5.18 -28.32
N ILE A 7 -35.57 4.70 -29.46
CA ILE A 7 -34.14 4.75 -29.75
C ILE A 7 -33.83 6.21 -30.07
N ILE A 8 -33.19 6.92 -29.14
CA ILE A 8 -32.62 8.24 -29.39
C ILE A 8 -31.53 8.04 -30.46
N THR A 9 -31.82 8.45 -31.69
CA THR A 9 -30.85 8.49 -32.78
C THR A 9 -30.08 9.80 -32.66
N ILE A 10 -28.88 9.75 -32.08
CA ILE A 10 -27.96 10.90 -32.04
C ILE A 10 -27.66 11.28 -33.50
N SER A 11 -27.76 12.56 -33.84
CA SER A 11 -27.55 13.02 -35.21
C SER A 11 -26.07 12.95 -35.59
N ASP A 12 -25.78 12.72 -36.88
CA ASP A 12 -24.40 12.70 -37.40
C ASP A 12 -23.59 13.95 -37.07
N ARG A 13 -24.26 15.11 -36.96
CA ARG A 13 -23.66 16.38 -36.59
C ARG A 13 -23.19 16.39 -35.13
N GLU A 14 -23.99 15.85 -34.22
CA GLU A 14 -23.64 15.71 -32.80
C GLU A 14 -22.49 14.70 -32.61
N ILE A 15 -22.48 13.62 -33.39
CA ILE A 15 -21.38 12.64 -33.38
C ILE A 15 -20.06 13.30 -33.81
N ILE A 16 -20.07 14.08 -34.89
CA ILE A 16 -18.88 14.79 -35.37
C ILE A 16 -18.41 15.83 -34.34
N SER A 17 -19.31 16.60 -33.73
CA SER A 17 -18.94 17.53 -32.66
C SER A 17 -18.34 16.82 -31.44
N ALA A 18 -18.89 15.68 -31.02
CA ALA A 18 -18.33 14.89 -29.92
C ALA A 18 -16.94 14.33 -30.26
N ILE A 19 -16.69 13.93 -31.51
CA ILE A 19 -15.36 13.53 -31.99
C ILE A 19 -14.39 14.72 -31.99
N GLN A 20 -14.85 15.91 -32.37
CA GLN A 20 -14.04 17.13 -32.38
C GLN A 20 -13.64 17.59 -30.97
N GLU A 21 -14.50 17.36 -29.97
CA GLU A 21 -14.18 17.60 -28.55
C GLU A 21 -13.25 16.53 -27.98
N ASN A 22 -13.45 15.26 -28.37
CA ASN A 22 -12.61 14.15 -27.94
C ASN A 22 -12.51 13.07 -29.04
N GLY A 23 -11.34 12.99 -29.67
CA GLY A 23 -11.09 12.03 -30.76
C GLY A 23 -11.36 10.56 -30.39
N TRP A 24 -11.26 10.19 -29.10
CA TRP A 24 -11.56 8.83 -28.62
C TRP A 24 -13.06 8.47 -28.66
N TYR A 25 -13.95 9.44 -28.86
CA TYR A 25 -15.38 9.19 -29.05
C TYR A 25 -15.67 8.26 -30.24
N ILE A 26 -14.73 8.15 -31.20
CA ILE A 26 -14.78 7.22 -32.34
C ILE A 26 -14.96 5.74 -31.92
N ASP A 27 -14.61 5.38 -30.68
CA ASP A 27 -14.82 4.03 -30.14
C ASP A 27 -16.29 3.68 -29.94
N ASN A 28 -17.12 4.69 -29.65
CA ASN A 28 -18.53 4.53 -29.29
C ASN A 28 -19.50 4.68 -30.49
N VAL A 29 -18.98 4.99 -31.68
CA VAL A 29 -19.78 5.24 -32.88
C VAL A 29 -19.33 4.41 -34.07
N GLU A 30 -20.20 4.33 -35.08
CA GLU A 30 -19.85 3.70 -36.35
C GLU A 30 -18.70 4.46 -37.03
N LYS A 31 -17.72 3.68 -37.49
CA LYS A 31 -16.45 4.17 -38.03
C LYS A 31 -16.56 4.34 -39.53
N THR A 32 -16.85 5.57 -39.96
CA THR A 32 -16.79 5.98 -41.37
C THR A 32 -15.45 6.66 -41.66
N THR A 33 -15.05 6.71 -42.94
CA THR A 33 -13.79 7.35 -43.35
C THR A 33 -13.69 8.80 -42.86
N GLU A 34 -14.80 9.53 -42.93
CA GLU A 34 -14.90 10.93 -42.49
C GLU A 34 -14.74 11.07 -40.98
N ARG A 35 -15.48 10.27 -40.19
CA ARG A 35 -15.39 10.27 -38.72
C ARG A 35 -14.00 9.84 -38.22
N CYS A 36 -13.42 8.83 -38.86
CA CYS A 36 -12.06 8.37 -38.54
C CYS A 36 -11.02 9.45 -38.85
N LEU A 37 -11.16 10.16 -39.96
CA LEU A 37 -10.27 11.28 -40.28
C LEU A 37 -10.39 12.40 -39.25
N GLU A 38 -11.61 12.75 -38.84
CA GLU A 38 -11.82 13.79 -37.85
C GLU A 38 -11.28 13.40 -36.46
N ALA A 39 -11.47 12.14 -36.05
CA ALA A 39 -10.91 11.61 -34.80
C ALA A 39 -9.37 11.66 -34.78
N VAL A 40 -8.75 11.30 -35.90
CA VAL A 40 -7.29 11.31 -36.06
C VAL A 40 -6.70 12.72 -36.04
N LYS A 41 -7.41 13.72 -36.56
CA LYS A 41 -6.98 15.13 -36.45
C LYS A 41 -6.95 15.62 -34.99
N GLN A 42 -7.85 15.11 -34.14
CA GLN A 42 -7.88 15.48 -32.72
C GLN A 42 -6.84 14.69 -31.90
N ASP A 43 -6.74 13.38 -32.12
CA ASP A 43 -5.71 12.52 -31.52
C ASP A 43 -5.27 11.43 -32.50
N GLY A 44 -4.02 11.49 -32.98
CA GLY A 44 -3.45 10.56 -33.94
C GLY A 44 -3.38 9.11 -33.43
N LEU A 45 -3.41 8.89 -32.11
CA LEU A 45 -3.44 7.54 -31.52
C LEU A 45 -4.78 6.83 -31.72
N THR A 46 -5.84 7.56 -32.06
CA THR A 46 -7.16 6.99 -32.41
C THR A 46 -7.08 6.09 -33.65
N LEU A 47 -6.02 6.19 -34.46
CA LEU A 47 -5.74 5.25 -35.56
C LEU A 47 -5.71 3.77 -35.09
N LYS A 48 -5.39 3.52 -33.82
CA LYS A 48 -5.47 2.18 -33.19
C LYS A 48 -6.88 1.59 -33.27
N SER A 49 -7.90 2.43 -33.10
CA SER A 49 -9.31 2.07 -33.07
C SER A 49 -9.93 1.99 -34.46
N VAL A 50 -9.25 2.52 -35.49
CA VAL A 50 -9.70 2.43 -36.88
C VAL A 50 -9.41 1.03 -37.45
N PRO A 51 -10.42 0.32 -37.97
CA PRO A 51 -10.24 -0.96 -38.67
C PRO A 51 -9.22 -0.88 -39.80
N LYS A 52 -8.38 -1.91 -39.95
CA LYS A 52 -7.28 -1.92 -40.94
C LYS A 52 -7.74 -1.75 -42.39
N ASN A 53 -8.97 -2.16 -42.72
CA ASN A 53 -9.55 -1.98 -44.06
C ASN A 53 -9.92 -0.53 -44.38
N LEU A 54 -10.04 0.34 -43.37
CA LEU A 54 -10.29 1.78 -43.53
C LEU A 54 -9.00 2.62 -43.47
N HIS A 55 -7.84 1.98 -43.29
CA HIS A 55 -6.57 2.68 -43.33
C HIS A 55 -6.30 3.11 -44.78
N SER A 56 -6.10 4.40 -44.99
CA SER A 56 -5.68 4.99 -46.26
C SER A 56 -4.37 5.75 -46.07
N VAL A 57 -3.66 6.04 -47.16
CA VAL A 57 -2.42 6.84 -47.09
C VAL A 57 -2.70 8.21 -46.46
N SER A 58 -3.80 8.88 -46.84
CA SER A 58 -4.17 10.18 -46.29
C SER A 58 -4.49 10.12 -44.80
N LEU A 59 -5.24 9.10 -44.35
CA LEU A 59 -5.58 8.93 -42.93
C LEU A 59 -4.33 8.64 -42.08
N CYS A 60 -3.47 7.73 -42.54
CA CYS A 60 -2.23 7.39 -41.84
C CYS A 60 -1.26 8.58 -41.81
N LEU A 61 -1.18 9.36 -42.88
CA LEU A 61 -0.36 10.57 -42.96
C LEU A 61 -0.86 11.64 -41.98
N GLU A 62 -2.17 11.87 -41.90
CA GLU A 62 -2.74 12.79 -40.91
C GLU A 62 -2.48 12.32 -39.47
N ALA A 63 -2.56 11.00 -39.22
CA ALA A 63 -2.30 10.43 -37.90
C ALA A 63 -0.87 10.64 -37.42
N VAL A 64 0.12 10.35 -38.26
CA VAL A 64 1.53 10.53 -37.88
C VAL A 64 1.94 12.00 -37.82
N LYS A 65 1.28 12.86 -38.60
CA LYS A 65 1.46 14.31 -38.54
C LYS A 65 0.95 14.89 -37.21
N GLN A 66 -0.16 14.36 -36.69
CA GLN A 66 -0.68 14.74 -35.37
C GLN A 66 0.18 14.15 -34.24
N ASN A 67 0.50 12.85 -34.32
CA ASN A 67 1.33 12.15 -33.33
C ASN A 67 2.17 11.05 -33.99
N ALA A 68 3.49 11.21 -34.02
CA ALA A 68 4.41 10.24 -34.62
C ALA A 68 4.21 8.81 -34.08
N SER A 69 3.83 8.64 -32.80
CA SER A 69 3.60 7.31 -32.20
C SER A 69 2.45 6.54 -32.85
N ALA A 70 1.58 7.19 -33.64
CA ALA A 70 0.59 6.53 -34.47
C ALA A 70 1.21 5.58 -35.50
N MET A 71 2.50 5.76 -35.85
CA MET A 71 3.23 4.91 -36.80
C MET A 71 3.19 3.42 -36.43
N LYS A 72 3.15 3.10 -35.13
CA LYS A 72 2.94 1.74 -34.58
C LYS A 72 1.69 1.04 -35.14
N TYR A 73 0.66 1.81 -35.52
CA TYR A 73 -0.61 1.29 -36.01
C TYR A 73 -0.72 1.31 -37.54
N VAL A 74 0.23 1.92 -38.24
CA VAL A 74 0.26 1.90 -39.71
C VAL A 74 0.64 0.50 -40.18
N SER A 75 -0.18 -0.10 -41.04
CA SER A 75 0.13 -1.42 -41.59
C SER A 75 1.22 -1.34 -42.65
N ARG A 76 2.08 -2.37 -42.75
CA ARG A 76 3.13 -2.43 -43.78
C ARG A 76 2.60 -2.27 -45.21
N LYS A 77 1.35 -2.67 -45.48
CA LYS A 77 0.74 -2.58 -46.81
C LYS A 77 0.45 -1.14 -47.26
N ILE A 78 0.32 -0.20 -46.33
CA ILE A 78 -0.06 1.20 -46.60
C ILE A 78 1.11 2.16 -46.34
N MET A 79 2.17 1.67 -45.69
CA MET A 79 3.36 2.45 -45.37
C MET A 79 4.07 2.93 -46.64
N THR A 80 4.39 4.22 -46.68
CA THR A 80 5.13 4.87 -47.77
C THR A 80 6.29 5.69 -47.20
N ASP A 81 7.24 6.06 -48.06
CA ASP A 81 8.34 6.97 -47.68
C ASP A 81 7.80 8.28 -47.09
N ASP A 82 6.71 8.82 -47.64
CA ASP A 82 6.12 10.08 -47.17
C ASP A 82 5.53 9.96 -45.75
N ILE A 83 4.85 8.85 -45.44
CA ILE A 83 4.36 8.60 -44.07
C ILE A 83 5.54 8.47 -43.10
N CYS A 84 6.58 7.74 -43.49
CA CYS A 84 7.80 7.59 -42.68
C CYS A 84 8.49 8.93 -42.44
N ILE A 85 8.66 9.75 -43.47
CA ILE A 85 9.27 11.08 -43.40
C ILE A 85 8.44 12.01 -42.52
N GLU A 86 7.12 12.01 -42.68
CA GLU A 86 6.23 12.87 -41.88
C GLU A 86 6.24 12.47 -40.40
N ALA A 87 6.24 11.17 -40.09
CA ALA A 87 6.38 10.69 -38.72
C ALA A 87 7.69 11.15 -38.07
N VAL A 88 8.80 11.11 -38.82
CA VAL A 88 10.12 11.55 -38.36
C VAL A 88 10.20 13.08 -38.22
N ARG A 89 9.50 13.85 -39.06
CA ARG A 89 9.39 15.30 -38.92
C ARG A 89 8.63 15.71 -37.66
N ASN A 90 7.62 14.94 -37.28
CA ASN A 90 6.90 15.13 -36.03
C ASN A 90 7.79 14.75 -34.82
N ASP A 91 8.36 13.54 -34.80
CA ASP A 91 9.31 13.09 -33.76
C ASP A 91 10.48 12.28 -34.35
N GLY A 92 11.65 12.92 -34.39
CA GLY A 92 12.88 12.31 -34.93
C GLY A 92 13.39 11.15 -34.08
N THR A 93 12.93 10.98 -32.85
CA THR A 93 13.31 9.83 -32.00
C THR A 93 12.66 8.53 -32.45
N ILE A 94 11.60 8.59 -33.26
CA ILE A 94 10.88 7.40 -33.72
C ILE A 94 11.76 6.47 -34.56
N ILE A 95 12.81 7.02 -35.19
CA ILE A 95 13.78 6.26 -35.98
C ILE A 95 14.45 5.14 -35.17
N LYS A 96 14.48 5.25 -33.83
CA LYS A 96 15.04 4.22 -32.93
C LYS A 96 14.24 2.91 -32.95
N TYR A 97 12.95 2.96 -33.28
CA TYR A 97 12.06 1.79 -33.24
C TYR A 97 11.98 1.12 -34.61
N SER A 98 12.78 0.05 -34.80
CA SER A 98 12.75 -0.76 -36.05
C SER A 98 11.43 -1.49 -36.26
N THR A 99 10.66 -1.67 -35.19
CA THR A 99 9.32 -2.23 -35.23
C THR A 99 8.30 -1.25 -35.81
N TYR A 100 8.57 0.07 -35.79
CA TYR A 100 7.65 1.09 -36.29
C TYR A 100 8.01 1.49 -37.72
N ILE A 101 9.30 1.65 -38.00
CA ILE A 101 9.83 1.91 -39.34
C ILE A 101 10.74 0.74 -39.73
N PRO A 102 10.28 -0.19 -40.59
CA PRO A 102 11.08 -1.30 -41.11
C PRO A 102 12.32 -0.82 -41.86
N ASP A 103 13.35 -1.66 -41.93
CA ASP A 103 14.65 -1.31 -42.52
C ASP A 103 14.58 -0.92 -44.01
N GLU A 104 13.58 -1.41 -44.74
CA GLU A 104 13.35 -1.07 -46.15
C GLU A 104 13.04 0.43 -46.37
N PHE A 105 12.44 1.11 -45.38
CA PHE A 105 12.14 2.55 -45.44
C PHE A 105 13.24 3.42 -44.80
N ARG A 106 14.26 2.81 -44.17
CA ARG A 106 15.34 3.52 -43.49
C ARG A 106 16.44 3.97 -44.44
N THR A 107 16.07 4.90 -45.29
CA THR A 107 16.95 5.48 -46.31
C THR A 107 17.86 6.57 -45.73
N LYS A 108 18.93 6.90 -46.46
CA LYS A 108 19.79 8.06 -46.15
C LYS A 108 18.98 9.36 -45.99
N LYS A 109 17.91 9.53 -46.79
CA LYS A 109 17.00 10.68 -46.72
C LYS A 109 16.22 10.72 -45.40
N LEU A 110 15.67 9.58 -44.98
CA LEU A 110 14.92 9.49 -43.72
C LEU A 110 15.82 9.78 -42.50
N TYR A 111 17.02 9.20 -42.47
CA TYR A 111 18.00 9.48 -41.41
C TYR A 111 18.39 10.97 -41.35
N PHE A 112 18.55 11.61 -42.49
CA PHE A 112 18.86 13.03 -42.55
C PHE A 112 17.72 13.89 -41.99
N GLU A 113 16.47 13.54 -42.29
CA GLU A 113 15.30 14.24 -41.73
C GLU A 113 15.20 14.03 -40.22
N ALA A 114 15.49 12.83 -39.73
CA ALA A 114 15.53 12.54 -38.29
C ALA A 114 16.57 13.38 -37.56
N ILE A 115 17.75 13.58 -38.17
CA ILE A 115 18.80 14.43 -37.62
C ILE A 115 18.36 15.90 -37.58
N LYS A 116 17.73 16.40 -38.64
CA LYS A 116 17.23 17.79 -38.68
C LYS A 116 16.22 18.07 -37.57
N GLN A 117 15.36 17.10 -37.28
CA GLN A 117 14.39 17.22 -36.19
C GLN A 117 15.09 17.08 -34.82
N ASN A 118 15.96 16.08 -34.65
CA ASN A 118 16.70 15.82 -33.41
C ASN A 118 18.14 15.38 -33.69
N GLY A 119 19.12 16.24 -33.37
CA GLY A 119 20.54 15.96 -33.60
C GLY A 119 21.05 14.68 -32.94
N LYS A 120 20.46 14.25 -31.81
CA LYS A 120 20.82 12.98 -31.14
C LYS A 120 20.40 11.74 -31.93
N ALA A 121 19.55 11.88 -32.94
CA ALA A 121 19.18 10.79 -33.85
C ALA A 121 20.40 10.20 -34.59
N LEU A 122 21.52 10.94 -34.67
CA LEU A 122 22.79 10.44 -35.21
C LEU A 122 23.22 9.09 -34.61
N LYS A 123 22.87 8.81 -33.35
CA LYS A 123 23.13 7.51 -32.69
C LYS A 123 22.55 6.31 -33.47
N TYR A 124 21.43 6.50 -34.16
CA TYR A 124 20.71 5.45 -34.88
C TYR A 124 21.07 5.36 -36.37
N VAL A 125 21.93 6.27 -36.85
CA VAL A 125 22.39 6.27 -38.24
C VAL A 125 23.52 5.25 -38.37
N PRO A 126 23.45 4.30 -39.33
CA PRO A 126 24.55 3.41 -39.63
C PRO A 126 25.81 4.19 -40.05
N ASP A 127 26.99 3.75 -39.62
CA ASP A 127 28.25 4.48 -39.85
C ASP A 127 28.54 4.74 -41.35
N LYS A 128 28.10 3.84 -42.24
CA LYS A 128 28.18 4.01 -43.71
C LYS A 128 27.46 5.27 -44.23
N TYR A 129 26.53 5.85 -43.47
CA TYR A 129 25.81 7.07 -43.84
C TYR A 129 26.28 8.30 -43.05
N LYS A 130 27.09 8.14 -42.00
CA LYS A 130 27.66 9.24 -41.21
C LYS A 130 28.80 9.87 -41.98
N SER A 131 28.48 10.84 -42.82
CA SER A 131 29.46 11.73 -43.45
C SER A 131 29.69 12.96 -42.59
N GLU A 132 30.77 13.69 -42.85
CA GLU A 132 31.09 14.95 -42.15
C GLU A 132 29.90 15.94 -42.18
N SER A 133 29.20 16.05 -43.31
CA SER A 133 28.02 16.90 -43.44
C SER A 133 26.84 16.44 -42.55
N PHE A 134 26.62 15.13 -42.41
CA PHE A 134 25.61 14.57 -41.51
C PHE A 134 25.93 14.89 -40.05
N CYS A 135 27.19 14.66 -39.65
CA CYS A 135 27.66 14.95 -38.30
C CYS A 135 27.59 16.44 -37.99
N ARG A 136 27.94 17.31 -38.95
CA ARG A 136 27.85 18.77 -38.80
C ARG A 136 26.40 19.22 -38.58
N VAL A 137 25.45 18.73 -39.37
CA VAL A 137 24.01 19.06 -39.19
C VAL A 137 23.50 18.56 -37.84
N ALA A 138 23.90 17.35 -37.43
CA ALA A 138 23.52 16.80 -36.12
C ALA A 138 24.03 17.66 -34.96
N ILE A 139 25.28 18.12 -35.04
CA ILE A 139 25.90 18.99 -34.03
C ILE A 139 25.22 20.37 -34.01
N MET A 140 24.96 20.98 -35.17
CA MET A 140 24.22 22.26 -35.25
C MET A 140 22.83 22.15 -34.61
N GLN A 141 22.16 21.01 -34.75
CA GLN A 141 20.87 20.78 -34.12
C GLN A 141 21.00 20.50 -32.61
N ASN A 142 22.05 19.80 -32.18
CA ASN A 142 22.32 19.52 -30.77
C ASN A 142 23.84 19.29 -30.55
N GLY A 143 24.51 20.19 -29.84
CA GLY A 143 25.97 20.08 -29.61
C GLY A 143 26.42 18.76 -28.97
N LEU A 144 25.57 18.12 -28.16
CA LEU A 144 25.86 16.83 -27.52
C LEU A 144 25.85 15.65 -28.52
N ALA A 145 25.40 15.86 -29.76
CA ALA A 145 25.48 14.87 -30.82
C ALA A 145 26.93 14.51 -31.18
N LEU A 146 27.91 15.33 -30.78
CA LEU A 146 29.34 15.04 -30.92
C LEU A 146 29.72 13.64 -30.39
N LYS A 147 29.06 13.18 -29.32
CA LYS A 147 29.23 11.82 -28.75
C LYS A 147 29.08 10.69 -29.76
N PHE A 148 28.27 10.89 -30.81
CA PHE A 148 27.92 9.85 -31.79
C PHE A 148 28.68 9.98 -33.11
N VAL A 149 29.58 10.95 -33.22
CA VAL A 149 30.42 11.18 -34.40
C VAL A 149 31.54 10.14 -34.43
N PRO A 150 31.75 9.44 -35.56
CA PRO A 150 32.84 8.49 -35.72
C PRO A 150 34.21 9.13 -35.52
N GLU A 151 35.15 8.40 -34.92
CA GLU A 151 36.49 8.93 -34.60
C GLU A 151 37.25 9.45 -35.82
N ASN A 152 37.07 8.82 -36.99
CA ASN A 152 37.71 9.22 -38.24
C ASN A 152 37.16 10.53 -38.83
N ILE A 153 36.07 11.07 -38.30
CA ILE A 153 35.43 12.32 -38.74
C ILE A 153 35.68 13.47 -37.74
N LEU A 154 36.06 13.15 -36.50
CA LEU A 154 36.30 14.17 -35.48
C LEU A 154 37.40 15.14 -35.91
N SER A 155 37.08 16.44 -35.85
CA SER A 155 37.99 17.52 -36.24
C SER A 155 37.90 18.69 -35.25
N LYS A 156 38.89 19.60 -35.32
CA LYS A 156 38.89 20.80 -34.47
C LYS A 156 37.66 21.68 -34.75
N GLU A 157 37.26 21.76 -36.01
CA GLU A 157 36.10 22.53 -36.46
C GLU A 157 34.80 21.98 -35.87
N LEU A 158 34.64 20.64 -35.81
CA LEU A 158 33.47 20.02 -35.19
C LEU A 158 33.45 20.19 -33.67
N PHE A 159 34.61 20.20 -33.01
CA PHE A 159 34.68 20.47 -31.56
C PHE A 159 34.25 21.90 -31.22
N VAL A 160 34.74 22.89 -31.99
CA VAL A 160 34.34 24.31 -31.81
C VAL A 160 32.83 24.45 -32.03
N LEU A 161 32.32 23.91 -33.15
CA LEU A 161 30.90 23.96 -33.47
C LEU A 161 30.03 23.33 -32.37
N ALA A 162 30.45 22.19 -31.81
CA ALA A 162 29.71 21.52 -30.75
C ALA A 162 29.67 22.32 -29.46
N VAL A 163 30.80 22.92 -29.08
CA VAL A 163 30.94 23.74 -27.87
C VAL A 163 30.19 25.07 -28.00
N GLU A 164 30.21 25.70 -29.18
CA GLU A 164 29.43 26.92 -29.46
C GLU A 164 27.93 26.64 -29.38
N GLN A 165 27.49 25.46 -29.85
CA GLN A 165 26.08 25.07 -29.77
C GLN A 165 25.68 24.65 -28.34
N ASN A 166 26.57 23.99 -27.59
CA ASN A 166 26.35 23.61 -26.20
C ASN A 166 27.68 23.39 -25.47
N GLY A 167 28.00 24.25 -24.49
CA GLY A 167 29.25 24.19 -23.75
C GLY A 167 29.54 22.84 -23.08
N LEU A 168 28.51 22.08 -22.68
CA LEU A 168 28.67 20.75 -22.09
C LEU A 168 29.19 19.70 -23.10
N ALA A 169 29.15 19.98 -24.40
CA ALA A 169 29.74 19.11 -25.42
C ALA A 169 31.26 18.92 -25.25
N LEU A 170 31.92 19.78 -24.45
CA LEU A 170 33.33 19.61 -24.05
C LEU A 170 33.60 18.24 -23.42
N GLU A 171 32.61 17.61 -22.77
CA GLU A 171 32.69 16.23 -22.25
C GLU A 171 33.19 15.25 -23.32
N TYR A 172 32.68 15.38 -24.54
CA TYR A 172 32.94 14.47 -25.66
C TYR A 172 34.14 14.87 -26.52
N VAL A 173 34.78 16.02 -26.22
CA VAL A 173 36.03 16.41 -26.86
C VAL A 173 37.18 15.60 -26.25
N PRO A 174 38.01 14.90 -27.05
CA PRO A 174 39.16 14.16 -26.53
C PRO A 174 40.10 15.07 -25.73
N SER A 175 40.63 14.59 -24.60
CA SER A 175 41.43 15.40 -23.67
C SER A 175 42.65 16.10 -24.30
N LYS A 176 43.25 15.49 -25.33
CA LYS A 176 44.37 16.06 -26.11
C LYS A 176 43.98 17.28 -26.97
N ASN A 177 42.68 17.41 -27.27
CA ASN A 177 42.11 18.46 -28.11
C ASN A 177 41.43 19.58 -27.30
N ARG A 178 41.32 19.44 -25.97
CA ARG A 178 40.79 20.49 -25.07
C ARG A 178 41.84 21.59 -24.89
N THR A 179 41.87 22.56 -25.81
CA THR A 179 42.73 23.75 -25.71
C THR A 179 42.16 24.76 -24.71
N LYS A 180 42.99 25.69 -24.25
CA LYS A 180 42.57 26.73 -23.30
C LYS A 180 41.42 27.58 -23.88
N GLU A 181 41.51 27.92 -25.17
CA GLU A 181 40.52 28.71 -25.89
C GLU A 181 39.17 27.98 -25.97
N LEU A 182 39.19 26.68 -26.30
CA LEU A 182 37.98 25.87 -26.40
C LEU A 182 37.32 25.66 -25.03
N CYS A 183 38.13 25.43 -23.99
CA CYS A 183 37.64 25.34 -22.61
C CYS A 183 37.00 26.65 -22.14
N ASN A 184 37.60 27.80 -22.45
CA ASN A 184 37.02 29.10 -22.11
C ASN A 184 35.71 29.34 -22.87
N ALA A 185 35.64 29.00 -24.16
CA ALA A 185 34.42 29.09 -24.95
C ALA A 185 33.30 28.21 -24.37
N ALA A 186 33.63 26.99 -23.94
CA ALA A 186 32.68 26.07 -23.31
C ALA A 186 32.10 26.62 -22.01
N VAL A 187 32.94 27.13 -21.12
CA VAL A 187 32.51 27.72 -19.84
C VAL A 187 31.70 29.01 -20.06
N HIS A 188 32.05 29.81 -21.07
CA HIS A 188 31.30 31.01 -21.42
C HIS A 188 29.89 30.69 -21.95
N ASN A 189 29.75 29.62 -22.73
CA ASN A 189 28.46 29.16 -23.22
C ASN A 189 27.62 28.48 -22.13
N ASN A 190 28.26 27.63 -21.31
CA ASN A 190 27.64 26.98 -20.16
C ASN A 190 28.66 26.81 -19.03
N VAL A 191 28.43 27.50 -17.91
CA VAL A 191 29.37 27.54 -16.79
C VAL A 191 29.61 26.17 -16.12
N LEU A 192 28.66 25.24 -16.23
CA LEU A 192 28.82 23.87 -15.71
C LEU A 192 29.80 23.04 -16.55
N ALA A 193 30.14 23.47 -17.76
CA ALA A 193 31.19 22.85 -18.57
C ALA A 193 32.57 22.91 -17.89
N LEU A 194 32.71 23.71 -16.83
CA LEU A 194 33.88 23.74 -15.96
C LEU A 194 34.22 22.33 -15.43
N GLU A 195 33.25 21.43 -15.25
CA GLU A 195 33.48 20.02 -14.90
C GLU A 195 34.52 19.36 -15.82
N HIS A 196 34.40 19.57 -17.12
CA HIS A 196 35.19 18.89 -18.15
C HIS A 196 36.46 19.65 -18.55
N VAL A 197 36.71 20.82 -17.95
CA VAL A 197 37.95 21.59 -18.16
C VAL A 197 39.12 20.89 -17.45
N PRO A 198 40.26 20.62 -18.11
CA PRO A 198 41.45 20.12 -17.43
C PRO A 198 41.91 21.07 -16.32
N ASN A 199 42.29 20.55 -15.14
CA ASN A 199 42.70 21.38 -13.97
C ASN A 199 43.77 22.44 -14.30
N ARG A 200 44.72 22.13 -15.19
CA ARG A 200 45.75 23.08 -15.67
C ARG A 200 45.20 24.35 -16.34
N TYR A 201 43.94 24.35 -16.78
CA TYR A 201 43.27 25.50 -17.39
C TYR A 201 42.21 26.13 -16.48
N LYS A 202 41.89 25.52 -15.34
CA LYS A 202 41.00 26.09 -14.31
C LYS A 202 41.74 27.19 -13.54
N THR A 203 41.92 28.34 -14.16
CA THR A 203 42.51 29.53 -13.50
C THR A 203 41.51 30.16 -12.53
N THR A 204 41.99 30.84 -11.48
CA THR A 204 41.15 31.57 -10.52
C THR A 204 40.18 32.53 -11.23
N LYS A 205 40.63 33.23 -12.29
CA LYS A 205 39.78 34.13 -13.07
C LYS A 205 38.62 33.40 -13.75
N LEU A 206 38.88 32.24 -14.38
CA LEU A 206 37.85 31.45 -15.05
C LEU A 206 36.85 30.88 -14.03
N CYS A 207 37.35 30.28 -12.95
CA CYS A 207 36.53 29.73 -11.88
C CYS A 207 35.64 30.78 -11.23
N ASN A 208 36.19 31.93 -10.83
CA ASN A 208 35.40 33.01 -10.23
C ASN A 208 34.36 33.56 -11.20
N SER A 209 34.69 33.70 -12.48
CA SER A 209 33.71 34.12 -13.50
C SER A 209 32.55 33.12 -13.61
N ALA A 210 32.85 31.82 -13.64
CA ALA A 210 31.83 30.77 -13.71
C ALA A 210 30.94 30.75 -12.46
N VAL A 211 31.54 30.82 -11.27
CA VAL A 211 30.83 30.85 -9.98
C VAL A 211 29.97 32.10 -9.85
N ASN A 212 30.43 33.26 -10.32
CA ASN A 212 29.65 34.50 -10.29
C ASN A 212 28.38 34.39 -11.15
N SER A 213 28.48 33.78 -12.33
CA SER A 213 27.31 33.51 -13.19
C SER A 213 26.38 32.44 -12.62
N SER A 214 26.91 31.38 -12.01
CA SER A 214 26.13 30.40 -11.26
C SER A 214 26.96 29.77 -10.15
N TRP A 215 26.49 29.88 -8.91
CA TRP A 215 27.18 29.31 -7.75
C TRP A 215 27.39 27.79 -7.87
N LYS A 216 26.54 27.09 -8.64
CA LYS A 216 26.66 25.64 -8.92
C LYS A 216 28.00 25.26 -9.55
N ALA A 217 28.60 26.17 -10.31
CA ALA A 217 29.92 25.94 -10.90
C ALA A 217 31.03 25.76 -9.83
N PHE A 218 30.79 26.16 -8.58
CA PHE A 218 31.71 25.94 -7.47
C PHE A 218 32.00 24.45 -7.25
N LEU A 219 31.04 23.58 -7.54
CA LEU A 219 31.20 22.12 -7.51
C LEU A 219 32.34 21.62 -8.41
N TYR A 220 32.82 22.42 -9.36
CA TYR A 220 33.89 22.03 -10.28
C TYR A 220 35.17 22.83 -10.10
N VAL A 221 35.24 23.68 -9.07
CA VAL A 221 36.46 24.40 -8.69
C VAL A 221 37.45 23.42 -8.06
N PRO A 222 38.76 23.53 -8.37
CA PRO A 222 39.79 22.71 -7.73
C PRO A 222 39.86 22.95 -6.21
N GLU A 223 39.99 21.88 -5.43
CA GLU A 223 40.04 21.95 -3.95
C GLU A 223 41.16 22.83 -3.39
N ASN A 224 42.29 22.91 -4.08
CA ASN A 224 43.40 23.78 -3.69
C ASN A 224 43.08 25.28 -3.80
N MET A 225 41.90 25.66 -4.35
CA MET A 225 41.40 27.04 -4.40
C MET A 225 40.35 27.33 -3.32
N TYR A 226 39.98 26.35 -2.50
CA TYR A 226 39.02 26.57 -1.42
C TYR A 226 39.68 27.35 -0.28
N THR A 227 38.95 28.35 0.21
CA THR A 227 39.35 29.15 1.37
C THR A 227 38.14 29.32 2.27
N LEU A 228 38.31 29.48 3.58
CA LEU A 228 37.18 29.72 4.46
C LEU A 228 36.31 30.89 3.96
N LYS A 229 36.95 31.98 3.52
CA LYS A 229 36.28 33.18 3.00
C LYS A 229 35.39 32.88 1.80
N ASN A 230 35.88 32.20 0.76
CA ASN A 230 35.07 31.97 -0.45
C ASN A 230 33.94 30.96 -0.21
N CYS A 231 34.14 29.97 0.66
CA CYS A 231 33.07 29.04 1.05
C CYS A 231 31.97 29.77 1.84
N LEU A 232 32.33 30.65 2.78
CA LEU A 232 31.36 31.48 3.51
C LEU A 232 30.57 32.38 2.56
N GLU A 233 31.25 33.08 1.64
CA GLU A 233 30.60 33.93 0.65
C GLU A 233 29.64 33.14 -0.25
N LEU A 234 30.01 31.91 -0.63
CA LEU A 234 29.20 31.00 -1.43
C LEU A 234 27.91 30.60 -0.69
N PHE A 235 28.00 30.01 0.50
CA PHE A 235 26.81 29.54 1.22
C PHE A 235 25.88 30.70 1.61
N ASN A 236 26.43 31.86 2.00
CA ASN A 236 25.63 33.07 2.23
C ASN A 236 24.96 33.58 0.95
N ARG A 237 25.58 33.39 -0.22
CA ARG A 237 24.94 33.72 -1.50
C ARG A 237 23.79 32.75 -1.80
N ILE A 238 23.99 31.45 -1.58
CA ILE A 238 22.95 30.43 -1.78
C ILE A 238 21.73 30.74 -0.90
N LEU A 239 21.93 31.06 0.38
CA LEU A 239 20.85 31.47 1.28
C LEU A 239 20.08 32.71 0.78
N ARG A 240 20.77 33.69 0.18
CA ARG A 240 20.15 34.91 -0.35
C ARG A 240 19.39 34.68 -1.66
N GLU A 241 19.77 33.70 -2.46
CA GLU A 241 19.07 33.36 -3.70
C GLU A 241 17.86 32.44 -3.47
N CYS A 242 17.71 31.88 -2.26
CA CYS A 242 16.60 31.05 -1.84
C CYS A 242 15.72 31.83 -0.86
N ASP A 243 14.72 32.58 -1.37
CA ASP A 243 13.83 33.41 -0.53
C ASP A 243 13.04 32.59 0.53
N ASP A 244 12.77 31.31 0.26
CA ASP A 244 12.19 30.35 1.21
C ASP A 244 13.03 29.06 1.27
N LEU A 245 13.56 28.73 2.46
CA LEU A 245 14.38 27.54 2.70
C LEU A 245 13.59 26.23 2.61
N SER A 246 12.26 26.29 2.74
CA SER A 246 11.36 25.16 2.53
C SER A 246 11.10 24.89 1.04
N GLU A 247 11.38 25.87 0.16
CA GLU A 247 11.21 25.78 -1.29
C GLU A 247 12.52 25.51 -2.05
N ILE A 248 13.65 25.29 -1.37
CA ILE A 248 14.89 24.85 -2.04
C ILE A 248 14.57 23.62 -2.89
N SER A 249 14.75 23.76 -4.19
CA SER A 249 14.50 22.68 -5.11
C SER A 249 15.35 21.47 -4.73
N TYR A 250 14.81 20.26 -4.89
CA TYR A 250 15.58 19.03 -4.67
C TYR A 250 16.92 19.04 -5.42
N SER A 251 16.93 19.62 -6.63
CA SER A 251 18.14 19.79 -7.42
C SER A 251 19.17 20.67 -6.73
N ASP A 252 18.77 21.83 -6.17
CA ASP A 252 19.71 22.75 -5.54
C ASP A 252 20.28 22.16 -4.26
N ARG A 253 19.44 21.50 -3.44
CA ARG A 253 19.91 20.80 -2.23
C ARG A 253 20.95 19.73 -2.56
N SER A 254 20.80 19.04 -3.68
CA SER A 254 21.80 18.07 -4.16
C SER A 254 23.14 18.73 -4.49
N TYR A 255 23.15 19.92 -5.10
CA TYR A 255 24.40 20.65 -5.36
C TYR A 255 25.07 21.14 -4.08
N VAL A 256 24.28 21.69 -3.13
CA VAL A 256 24.79 22.14 -1.83
C VAL A 256 25.45 20.97 -1.08
N LYS A 257 24.77 19.81 -1.06
CA LYS A 257 25.27 18.59 -0.45
C LYS A 257 26.62 18.16 -1.05
N GLU A 258 26.71 18.10 -2.38
CA GLU A 258 27.97 17.71 -3.05
C GLU A 258 29.10 18.73 -2.84
N ILE A 259 28.79 20.03 -2.82
CA ILE A 259 29.78 21.06 -2.51
C ILE A 259 30.31 20.90 -1.08
N ALA A 260 29.42 20.74 -0.10
CA ALA A 260 29.77 20.55 1.31
C ALA A 260 30.64 19.30 1.53
N ASN A 261 30.30 18.20 0.83
CA ASN A 261 31.08 16.95 0.87
C ASN A 261 32.53 17.11 0.40
N ARG A 262 32.79 18.04 -0.53
CA ARG A 262 34.13 18.30 -1.07
C ARG A 262 34.96 19.26 -0.22
N LEU A 263 34.41 19.87 0.83
CA LEU A 263 35.14 20.81 1.67
C LEU A 263 36.16 20.08 2.57
N PRO A 264 37.42 20.55 2.65
CA PRO A 264 38.38 20.05 3.62
C PRO A 264 37.86 20.14 5.05
N SER A 265 38.25 19.20 5.92
CA SER A 265 37.82 19.15 7.32
C SER A 265 38.13 20.45 8.09
N SER A 266 39.20 21.16 7.74
CA SER A 266 39.54 22.45 8.35
C SER A 266 38.52 23.56 8.07
N ILE A 267 37.81 23.50 6.93
CA ILE A 267 36.73 24.44 6.60
C ILE A 267 35.40 23.90 7.09
N ASN A 268 35.14 22.61 6.90
CA ASN A 268 33.86 22.00 7.25
C ASN A 268 33.60 21.98 8.77
N ASN A 269 34.66 21.99 9.58
CA ASN A 269 34.55 22.08 11.04
C ASN A 269 34.47 23.53 11.56
N ASP A 270 34.54 24.54 10.69
CA ASP A 270 34.35 25.93 11.10
C ASP A 270 32.90 26.19 11.50
N ILE A 271 32.70 26.84 12.65
CA ILE A 271 31.37 27.05 13.22
C ILE A 271 30.45 27.87 12.31
N GLN A 272 30.99 28.81 11.52
CA GLN A 272 30.18 29.60 10.59
C GLN A 272 29.70 28.75 9.42
N ILE A 273 30.53 27.83 8.92
CA ILE A 273 30.14 26.88 7.87
C ILE A 273 29.05 25.95 8.41
N ILE A 274 29.24 25.37 9.60
CA ILE A 274 28.25 24.48 10.24
C ILE A 274 26.89 25.16 10.36
N ARG A 275 26.85 26.42 10.80
CA ARG A 275 25.61 27.21 10.91
C ARG A 275 24.91 27.38 9.56
N LEU A 276 25.66 27.71 8.51
CA LEU A 276 25.11 27.87 7.17
C LEU A 276 24.60 26.53 6.62
N GLU A 277 25.29 25.43 6.88
CA GLU A 277 24.85 24.08 6.49
C GLU A 277 23.56 23.67 7.20
N ARG A 278 23.41 24.02 8.49
CA ARG A 278 22.17 23.83 9.25
C ARG A 278 21.01 24.64 8.64
N GLN A 279 21.24 25.91 8.31
CA GLN A 279 20.24 26.77 7.65
C GLN A 279 19.83 26.25 6.27
N LEU A 280 20.78 25.72 5.51
CA LEU A 280 20.54 25.11 4.19
C LEU A 280 19.95 23.68 4.26
N GLN A 281 19.70 23.16 5.46
CA GLN A 281 19.12 21.83 5.71
C GLN A 281 19.93 20.67 5.10
N VAL A 282 21.25 20.84 4.92
CA VAL A 282 22.17 19.75 4.56
C VAL A 282 22.81 19.10 5.78
N ARG A 283 22.59 19.70 6.96
CA ARG A 283 22.99 19.23 8.28
C ARG A 283 21.86 19.54 9.27
N GLY A 284 21.59 18.68 10.26
CA GLY A 284 20.53 18.95 11.24
C GLY A 284 20.54 18.00 12.43
N PHE A 285 19.98 18.44 13.55
CA PHE A 285 19.89 17.63 14.77
C PHE A 285 18.83 16.53 14.62
N LYS A 286 19.23 15.28 14.80
CA LYS A 286 18.32 14.15 15.01
C LYS A 286 17.84 14.09 16.45
N ARG A 287 18.77 14.26 17.40
CA ARG A 287 18.49 14.21 18.84
C ARG A 287 19.35 15.22 19.58
N LYS A 288 18.76 15.83 20.59
CA LYS A 288 19.39 16.72 21.57
C LYS A 288 18.86 16.28 22.92
N TYR A 289 19.68 15.77 23.82
CA TYR A 289 19.18 15.26 25.11
C TYR A 289 20.23 15.25 26.21
N PHE A 290 19.76 15.22 27.46
CA PHE A 290 20.59 14.89 28.62
C PHE A 290 20.49 13.39 28.90
N ASP A 291 21.63 12.73 29.04
CA ASP A 291 21.72 11.33 29.42
C ASP A 291 21.98 11.19 30.92
N LYS A 292 21.02 10.59 31.63
CA LYS A 292 21.07 10.44 33.08
C LYS A 292 22.15 9.46 33.52
N GLU A 293 22.40 8.41 32.75
CA GLU A 293 23.37 7.36 33.12
C GLU A 293 24.81 7.85 33.02
N THR A 294 25.15 8.58 31.96
CA THR A 294 26.50 9.15 31.78
C THR A 294 26.67 10.54 32.36
N HIS A 295 25.57 11.20 32.77
CA HIS A 295 25.55 12.60 33.23
C HIS A 295 26.14 13.57 32.20
N ARG A 296 25.76 13.40 30.92
CA ARG A 296 26.23 14.24 29.82
C ARG A 296 25.10 14.74 28.95
N PHE A 297 25.28 15.94 28.40
CA PHE A 297 24.44 16.43 27.32
C PHE A 297 24.96 15.91 25.99
N ILE A 298 24.09 15.34 25.17
CA ILE A 298 24.43 14.67 23.93
C ILE A 298 23.65 15.29 22.78
N THR A 299 24.35 15.58 21.69
CA THR A 299 23.75 15.90 20.40
C THR A 299 24.12 14.83 19.38
N ILE A 300 23.14 14.47 18.56
CA ILE A 300 23.31 13.59 17.40
C ILE A 300 22.85 14.38 16.18
N GLU A 301 23.79 14.71 15.30
CA GLU A 301 23.55 15.47 14.08
C GLU A 301 23.66 14.58 12.86
N GLN A 302 22.63 14.62 12.02
CA GLN A 302 22.69 14.04 10.69
C GLN A 302 23.36 15.03 9.74
N ILE A 303 24.37 14.55 9.03
CA ILE A 303 25.04 15.30 7.97
C ILE A 303 24.72 14.58 6.67
N SER A 304 23.96 15.22 5.78
CA SER A 304 23.35 14.57 4.62
C SER A 304 24.33 13.89 3.65
N TYR A 305 25.61 14.30 3.69
CA TYR A 305 26.70 13.78 2.86
C TYR A 305 27.69 12.87 3.62
N ARG A 306 27.41 12.50 4.87
CA ARG A 306 28.19 11.50 5.62
C ARG A 306 27.32 10.27 5.90
N GLU A 307 27.96 9.10 6.02
CA GLU A 307 27.26 7.85 6.36
C GLU A 307 26.90 7.80 7.86
N GLU A 308 27.79 8.31 8.71
CA GLU A 308 27.63 8.30 10.15
C GLU A 308 27.11 9.64 10.68
N ASP A 309 26.29 9.58 11.72
CA ASP A 309 25.84 10.75 12.47
C ASP A 309 26.99 11.30 13.33
N GLU A 310 27.08 12.62 13.45
CA GLU A 310 28.04 13.26 14.35
C GLU A 310 27.48 13.29 15.76
N VAL A 311 28.20 12.68 16.70
CA VAL A 311 27.87 12.70 18.13
C VAL A 311 28.80 13.65 18.86
N LYS A 312 28.23 14.57 19.65
CA LYS A 312 28.98 15.46 20.55
C LYS A 312 28.42 15.41 21.95
N GLU A 313 29.33 15.39 22.91
CA GLU A 313 29.03 15.31 24.34
C GLU A 313 29.55 16.55 25.06
N PHE A 314 28.79 17.01 26.06
CA PHE A 314 29.12 18.18 26.87
C PHE A 314 28.86 17.86 28.35
N ASP A 315 29.79 18.28 29.21
CA ASP A 315 29.64 18.13 30.66
C ASP A 315 28.74 19.21 31.26
N PHE A 316 28.68 20.40 30.63
CA PHE A 316 27.93 21.56 31.12
C PHE A 316 26.81 21.98 30.17
N PHE A 317 25.65 22.33 30.75
CA PHE A 317 24.48 22.81 30.00
C PHE A 317 24.79 24.06 29.16
N VAL A 318 25.60 24.98 29.68
CA VAL A 318 25.94 26.24 28.99
C VAL A 318 26.67 25.98 27.67
N ASP A 319 27.56 24.98 27.64
CA ASP A 319 28.31 24.65 26.43
C ASP A 319 27.45 23.91 25.41
N PHE A 320 26.57 23.03 25.90
CA PHE A 320 25.52 22.41 25.09
C PHE A 320 24.62 23.48 24.45
N TYR A 321 24.10 24.43 25.24
CA TYR A 321 23.25 25.52 24.74
C TYR A 321 23.94 26.39 23.69
N LYS A 322 25.22 26.71 23.89
CA LYS A 322 26.03 27.45 22.90
C LYS A 322 26.22 26.66 21.60
N HIS A 323 26.47 25.36 21.67
CA HIS A 323 26.61 24.49 20.48
C HIS A 323 25.30 24.38 19.67
N LEU A 324 24.16 24.47 20.37
CA LEU A 324 22.83 24.51 19.79
C LEU A 324 22.44 25.88 19.22
N ASP A 325 23.32 26.87 19.26
CA ASP A 325 23.03 28.24 18.83
C ASP A 325 21.79 28.82 19.52
N ALA A 326 21.65 28.54 20.82
CA ALA A 326 20.53 28.95 21.67
C ALA A 326 19.15 28.33 21.33
N ASP A 327 19.09 27.30 20.48
CA ASP A 327 17.85 26.60 20.11
C ASP A 327 17.66 25.27 20.86
N LEU A 328 16.87 25.29 21.92
CA LEU A 328 16.48 24.11 22.69
C LEU A 328 15.23 23.38 22.17
N LYS A 329 14.63 23.81 21.06
CA LYS A 329 13.41 23.17 20.54
C LYS A 329 13.62 21.68 20.32
N ASN A 330 12.71 20.85 20.83
CA ASN A 330 12.79 19.39 20.82
C ASN A 330 14.00 18.78 21.57
N ALA A 331 14.69 19.53 22.43
CA ALA A 331 15.70 18.96 23.31
C ALA A 331 15.05 18.23 24.49
N ASN A 332 15.45 16.98 24.75
CA ASN A 332 14.99 16.21 25.90
C ASN A 332 15.90 16.45 27.11
N LEU A 333 15.47 17.30 28.03
CA LEU A 333 16.19 17.70 29.23
C LEU A 333 15.40 17.31 30.50
N HIS A 334 14.45 16.38 30.38
CA HIS A 334 13.49 16.03 31.43
C HIS A 334 14.16 15.48 32.68
N ASP A 335 15.26 14.74 32.51
CA ASP A 335 16.02 14.12 33.60
C ASP A 335 17.09 15.03 34.23
N TYR A 336 17.28 16.27 33.77
CA TYR A 336 18.27 17.21 34.33
C TYR A 336 17.62 18.12 35.38
N ASP A 337 18.28 18.33 36.53
CA ASP A 337 17.67 19.00 37.70
C ASP A 337 17.84 20.53 37.73
N PHE A 338 18.72 21.09 36.90
CA PHE A 338 19.00 22.52 36.77
C PHE A 338 19.27 23.28 38.08
N LYS A 339 19.70 22.63 39.17
CA LYS A 339 19.91 23.32 40.47
C LYS A 339 20.95 24.43 40.43
N GLU A 340 21.96 24.28 39.58
CA GLU A 340 23.06 25.23 39.42
C GLU A 340 22.87 26.18 38.22
N VAL A 341 21.72 26.12 37.54
CA VAL A 341 21.45 26.88 36.30
C VAL A 341 20.12 27.61 36.44
N SER A 342 20.14 28.94 36.34
CA SER A 342 18.91 29.73 36.25
C SER A 342 18.37 29.67 34.83
N LEU A 343 17.22 29.00 34.63
CA LEU A 343 16.57 28.87 33.34
C LEU A 343 16.04 30.21 32.79
N ALA A 344 15.84 31.22 33.65
CA ALA A 344 15.40 32.56 33.24
C ALA A 344 16.40 33.27 32.32
N ASP A 345 17.66 32.84 32.31
CA ASP A 345 18.72 33.39 31.46
C ASP A 345 18.72 32.78 30.04
N TYR A 346 17.85 31.81 29.75
CA TYR A 346 17.86 31.02 28.51
C TYR A 346 16.51 31.00 27.83
N ASN A 347 16.51 30.91 26.48
CA ASN A 347 15.30 30.56 25.75
C ASN A 347 15.05 29.05 25.85
N ILE A 348 14.05 28.67 26.64
CA ILE A 348 13.64 27.28 26.90
C ILE A 348 12.43 26.84 26.05
N GLU A 349 11.97 27.67 25.11
CA GLU A 349 10.79 27.39 24.30
C GLU A 349 10.94 26.06 23.53
N GLY A 350 9.94 25.18 23.68
CA GLY A 350 9.90 23.88 23.02
C GLY A 350 10.90 22.84 23.55
N ALA A 351 11.61 23.12 24.65
CA ALA A 351 12.42 22.14 25.36
C ALA A 351 11.56 21.23 26.24
N TYR A 352 11.87 19.94 26.29
CA TYR A 352 11.21 18.99 27.18
C TYR A 352 11.90 18.99 28.54
N ILE A 353 11.37 19.79 29.47
CA ILE A 353 11.87 19.99 30.84
C ILE A 353 10.78 19.51 31.81
N ASN A 354 11.19 18.92 32.93
CA ASN A 354 10.27 18.46 33.98
C ASN A 354 9.50 19.63 34.61
N SER A 355 8.18 19.50 34.74
CA SER A 355 7.34 20.55 35.36
C SER A 355 7.78 20.93 36.76
N THR A 356 8.29 19.99 37.56
CA THR A 356 8.77 20.24 38.94
C THR A 356 9.91 21.25 38.94
N VAL A 357 10.85 21.14 38.00
CA VAL A 357 11.97 22.08 37.86
C VAL A 357 11.43 23.48 37.51
N LEU A 358 10.46 23.56 36.60
CA LEU A 358 9.86 24.84 36.20
C LEU A 358 9.10 25.49 37.36
N VAL A 359 8.42 24.70 38.20
CA VAL A 359 7.72 25.18 39.40
C VAL A 359 8.74 25.73 40.42
N GLU A 360 9.82 24.98 40.69
CA GLU A 360 10.89 25.38 41.61
C GLU A 360 11.58 26.68 41.16
N GLN A 361 11.70 26.92 39.85
CA GLN A 361 12.29 28.13 39.29
C GLN A 361 11.29 29.25 38.98
N HIS A 362 10.01 29.09 39.33
CA HIS A 362 8.94 30.07 39.06
C HIS A 362 8.73 30.40 37.57
N LEU A 363 8.94 29.41 36.69
CA LEU A 363 8.78 29.50 35.23
C LEU A 363 7.65 28.61 34.70
N TYR A 364 6.96 27.87 35.56
CA TYR A 364 5.87 26.98 35.17
C TYR A 364 4.60 27.77 34.81
N ASP A 365 4.06 27.49 33.62
CA ASP A 365 2.75 27.92 33.17
C ASP A 365 1.75 26.79 33.40
N ASP A 366 0.78 27.02 34.28
CA ASP A 366 -0.22 26.03 34.65
C ASP A 366 -1.46 26.05 33.75
N SER A 367 -1.58 26.99 32.81
CA SER A 367 -2.78 27.22 32.01
C SER A 367 -3.26 25.96 31.28
N PHE A 368 -2.36 25.28 30.55
CA PHE A 368 -2.70 24.06 29.83
C PHE A 368 -3.17 22.93 30.77
N TYR A 369 -2.47 22.73 31.88
CA TYR A 369 -2.81 21.68 32.85
C TYR A 369 -4.14 21.97 33.56
N ASP A 370 -4.34 23.22 33.98
CA ASP A 370 -5.55 23.71 34.65
C ASP A 370 -6.80 23.59 33.77
N GLU A 371 -6.65 23.79 32.46
CA GLU A 371 -7.74 23.72 31.48
C GLU A 371 -8.03 22.29 31.00
N ASN A 372 -7.00 21.44 30.81
CA ASN A 372 -7.17 20.18 30.07
C ASN A 372 -6.98 18.89 30.89
N VAL A 373 -6.33 18.96 32.05
CA VAL A 373 -5.99 17.78 32.85
C VAL A 373 -6.60 17.82 34.24
N LYS A 374 -6.47 18.94 34.94
CA LYS A 374 -6.86 19.11 36.34
C LYS A 374 -8.37 18.87 36.54
N ASP A 375 -8.70 18.06 37.54
CA ASP A 375 -10.09 17.84 37.95
C ASP A 375 -10.49 18.83 39.06
N HIS A 376 -11.26 19.86 38.71
CA HIS A 376 -11.72 20.89 39.64
C HIS A 376 -12.92 20.48 40.50
N GLU A 377 -13.66 19.46 40.10
CA GLU A 377 -14.93 19.09 40.72
C GLU A 377 -14.89 17.75 41.47
N CYS A 378 -13.73 17.06 41.51
CA CYS A 378 -13.63 15.66 41.97
C CYS A 378 -14.62 14.73 41.25
N ASN A 379 -15.03 15.11 40.03
CA ASN A 379 -16.00 14.33 39.25
C ASN A 379 -15.41 12.99 38.79
N THR A 380 -14.07 12.88 38.72
CA THR A 380 -13.39 11.61 38.46
C THR A 380 -13.40 10.66 39.66
N GLU A 381 -13.50 11.17 40.90
CA GLU A 381 -13.65 10.35 42.12
C GLU A 381 -15.11 9.91 42.38
N LEU A 382 -16.09 10.67 41.90
CA LEU A 382 -17.53 10.39 42.07
C LEU A 382 -18.09 9.26 41.18
N MET A 383 -17.32 8.74 40.23
CA MET A 383 -17.78 7.71 39.29
C MET A 383 -17.22 6.33 39.65
N ILE A 384 -17.65 5.85 40.81
CA ILE A 384 -17.37 4.48 41.26
C ILE A 384 -18.25 3.51 40.46
N SER A 385 -17.62 2.77 39.57
CA SER A 385 -17.85 1.32 39.57
C SER A 385 -16.53 0.57 39.69
N ALA A 386 -15.71 0.94 40.68
CA ALA A 386 -14.54 0.15 41.05
C ALA A 386 -14.93 -1.32 41.39
N GLU A 387 -16.17 -1.57 41.82
CA GLU A 387 -16.70 -2.92 42.04
C GLU A 387 -16.99 -3.71 40.75
N ASN A 388 -17.02 -3.08 39.57
CA ASN A 388 -17.32 -3.72 38.28
C ASN A 388 -16.11 -3.96 37.37
N GLU A 389 -14.95 -3.32 37.61
CA GLU A 389 -13.71 -3.51 36.84
C GLU A 389 -12.88 -4.75 37.30
N VAL A 390 -13.45 -5.64 38.11
CA VAL A 390 -12.73 -6.68 38.89
C VAL A 390 -12.19 -7.84 38.03
N VAL A 391 -12.49 -7.91 36.73
CA VAL A 391 -12.02 -9.01 35.88
C VAL A 391 -10.87 -8.55 35.00
N GLU A 392 -9.66 -8.83 35.47
CA GLU A 392 -8.44 -8.73 34.67
C GLU A 392 -8.61 -9.64 33.44
N ALA A 393 -8.61 -9.05 32.24
CA ALA A 393 -8.76 -9.81 31.01
C ALA A 393 -7.54 -10.75 30.88
N ILE A 394 -7.77 -12.05 30.96
CA ILE A 394 -6.81 -13.02 30.44
C ILE A 394 -6.64 -12.66 28.96
N SER A 395 -5.40 -12.51 28.52
CA SER A 395 -5.01 -12.24 27.14
C SER A 395 -5.38 -13.44 26.26
N VAL A 396 -6.67 -13.59 25.97
CA VAL A 396 -7.14 -14.53 24.95
C VAL A 396 -6.83 -13.87 23.61
N LEU A 397 -5.73 -14.29 23.00
CA LEU A 397 -5.56 -14.16 21.56
C LEU A 397 -6.63 -15.03 20.91
N HIS A 398 -7.50 -14.42 20.11
CA HIS A 398 -8.53 -15.15 19.37
C HIS A 398 -7.84 -15.99 18.28
N ASP A 399 -7.56 -17.26 18.58
CA ASP A 399 -7.10 -18.26 17.59
C ASP A 399 -8.25 -18.78 16.71
N ILE A 400 -9.49 -18.28 16.89
CA ILE A 400 -10.63 -18.60 16.05
C ILE A 400 -10.68 -17.61 14.89
N ASP A 401 -10.03 -17.99 13.79
CA ASP A 401 -10.15 -17.27 12.52
C ASP A 401 -11.60 -17.38 12.01
N LEU A 402 -12.31 -16.24 11.84
CA LEU A 402 -13.62 -16.17 11.15
C LEU A 402 -13.54 -16.53 9.65
N VAL A 403 -12.35 -16.90 9.19
CA VAL A 403 -12.06 -17.43 7.87
C VAL A 403 -12.06 -18.95 7.97
N SER A 404 -12.83 -19.62 7.12
CA SER A 404 -12.88 -21.09 7.13
C SER A 404 -11.48 -21.69 7.06
N ASP A 405 -11.19 -22.61 7.99
CA ASP A 405 -9.91 -23.32 8.10
C ASP A 405 -9.57 -24.15 6.83
N ALA A 406 -10.55 -24.31 5.94
CA ALA A 406 -10.44 -24.94 4.63
C ALA A 406 -9.54 -24.20 3.61
N THR A 407 -9.13 -22.95 3.89
CA THR A 407 -8.24 -22.20 2.99
C THR A 407 -6.78 -22.58 3.20
N LEU A 408 -6.10 -22.95 2.11
CA LEU A 408 -4.69 -23.39 2.12
C LEU A 408 -3.72 -22.25 2.47
N ASN A 409 -4.05 -21.01 2.08
CA ASN A 409 -3.25 -19.82 2.39
C ASN A 409 -4.10 -18.77 3.07
N ASP A 410 -3.61 -18.22 4.20
CA ASP A 410 -4.24 -17.09 4.86
C ASP A 410 -3.96 -15.81 4.07
N THR A 411 -5.01 -15.25 3.47
CA THR A 411 -4.93 -13.97 2.75
C THR A 411 -5.82 -12.90 3.36
N SER A 412 -6.19 -13.06 4.63
CA SER A 412 -7.11 -12.19 5.38
C SER A 412 -6.47 -10.86 5.79
N HIS A 413 -7.30 -9.87 6.14
CA HIS A 413 -6.87 -8.68 6.87
C HIS A 413 -7.05 -8.91 8.36
N LYS A 414 -6.11 -8.39 9.15
CA LYS A 414 -6.35 -8.22 10.58
C LYS A 414 -7.12 -6.93 10.81
N ILE A 415 -8.19 -7.02 11.57
CA ILE A 415 -8.97 -5.89 12.07
C ILE A 415 -8.66 -5.80 13.56
N TYR A 416 -7.79 -4.86 13.91
CA TYR A 416 -7.46 -4.56 15.30
C TYR A 416 -8.55 -3.69 15.92
N TYR A 417 -8.79 -3.82 17.22
CA TYR A 417 -9.81 -3.02 17.91
C TYR A 417 -9.41 -2.72 19.35
N ILE A 418 -9.89 -1.60 19.89
CA ILE A 418 -9.74 -1.14 21.28
C ILE A 418 -10.84 -0.11 21.63
N SER A 419 -11.19 0.05 22.90
CA SER A 419 -12.08 1.11 23.38
C SER A 419 -11.80 1.47 24.85
N ASP A 420 -12.47 2.52 25.35
CA ASP A 420 -12.52 2.88 26.77
C ASP A 420 -11.12 3.11 27.37
N ILE A 421 -10.30 3.94 26.71
CA ILE A 421 -8.93 4.25 27.16
C ILE A 421 -8.94 5.26 28.32
N HIS A 422 -9.89 6.20 28.38
CA HIS A 422 -10.04 7.16 29.50
C HIS A 422 -8.75 7.90 29.88
N LEU A 423 -8.12 8.56 28.90
CA LEU A 423 -6.80 9.19 29.04
C LEU A 423 -6.69 10.20 30.18
N ASN A 424 -7.70 11.02 30.44
CA ASN A 424 -7.64 12.01 31.51
C ASN A 424 -7.43 11.38 32.90
N HIS A 425 -8.05 10.23 33.18
CA HIS A 425 -7.82 9.50 34.44
C HIS A 425 -6.37 9.00 34.54
N LYS A 426 -5.79 8.56 33.42
CA LYS A 426 -4.40 8.11 33.34
C LYS A 426 -3.42 9.28 33.50
N LEU A 427 -3.74 10.43 32.91
CA LEU A 427 -2.97 11.66 33.04
C LEU A 427 -2.99 12.19 34.48
N LEU A 428 -4.15 12.26 35.13
CA LEU A 428 -4.27 12.65 36.55
C LEU A 428 -3.47 11.74 37.48
N LYS A 429 -3.45 10.43 37.19
CA LYS A 429 -2.62 9.47 37.95
C LYS A 429 -1.12 9.66 37.70
N ALA A 430 -0.72 9.94 36.45
CA ALA A 430 0.68 10.13 36.09
C ALA A 430 1.22 11.49 36.57
N PHE A 431 0.37 12.51 36.58
CA PHE A 431 0.68 13.89 36.88
C PHE A 431 -0.34 14.42 37.90
N PRO A 432 -0.19 14.12 39.20
CA PRO A 432 -1.21 14.49 40.19
C PRO A 432 -1.25 15.97 40.54
N ALA A 433 -0.16 16.72 40.31
CA ALA A 433 -0.04 18.11 40.74
C ALA A 433 0.18 19.09 39.59
N ASN A 434 1.03 18.74 38.63
CA ASN A 434 1.43 19.58 37.51
C ASN A 434 1.98 18.74 36.36
N ALA A 435 1.87 19.27 35.14
CA ALA A 435 2.55 18.78 33.94
C ALA A 435 2.54 19.88 32.89
N THR A 436 3.62 19.99 32.13
CA THR A 436 3.65 20.80 30.92
C THR A 436 2.84 20.12 29.80
N GLU A 437 2.40 20.91 28.80
CA GLU A 437 1.79 20.36 27.58
C GLU A 437 2.68 19.29 26.93
N LEU A 438 4.00 19.51 26.92
CA LEU A 438 4.96 18.59 26.32
C LEU A 438 5.10 17.28 27.11
N GLU A 439 5.01 17.30 28.44
CA GLU A 439 4.92 16.09 29.28
C GLU A 439 3.67 15.27 29.00
N VAL A 440 2.51 15.94 28.91
CA VAL A 440 1.24 15.29 28.55
C VAL A 440 1.33 14.66 27.16
N LYS A 441 1.83 15.42 26.18
CA LYS A 441 2.04 14.93 24.81
C LYS A 441 3.00 13.75 24.75
N MET A 442 4.13 13.80 25.47
CA MET A 442 5.10 12.71 25.52
C MET A 442 4.52 11.45 26.17
N TYR A 443 3.76 11.60 27.26
CA TYR A 443 3.03 10.50 27.88
C TYR A 443 2.07 9.83 26.89
N ILE A 444 1.24 10.61 26.21
CA ILE A 444 0.28 10.13 25.20
C ILE A 444 1.01 9.43 24.05
N THR A 445 2.12 10.01 23.56
CA THR A 445 2.95 9.43 22.49
C THR A 445 3.47 8.05 22.89
N GLN A 446 3.99 7.91 24.12
CA GLN A 446 4.50 6.64 24.63
C GLN A 446 3.38 5.61 24.82
N LEU A 447 2.22 6.03 25.32
CA LEU A 447 1.05 5.17 25.48
C LEU A 447 0.53 4.65 24.13
N ALA A 448 0.40 5.52 23.13
CA ALA A 448 0.03 5.14 21.77
C ALA A 448 1.05 4.18 21.15
N LYS A 449 2.35 4.44 21.33
CA LYS A 449 3.40 3.54 20.86
C LYS A 449 3.32 2.17 21.53
N LYS A 450 3.20 2.13 22.87
CA LYS A 450 3.04 0.88 23.64
C LYS A 450 1.84 0.07 23.15
N MET A 451 0.71 0.74 22.87
CA MET A 451 -0.47 0.11 22.29
C MET A 451 -0.16 -0.51 20.92
N ILE A 452 0.43 0.24 19.99
CA ILE A 452 0.71 -0.24 18.63
C ILE A 452 1.76 -1.37 18.61
N ASP A 453 2.76 -1.32 19.49
CA ASP A 453 3.84 -2.32 19.55
C ASP A 453 3.32 -3.73 19.94
N THR A 454 2.09 -3.85 20.46
CA THR A 454 1.44 -5.15 20.69
C THR A 454 0.92 -5.83 19.42
N ALA A 455 0.82 -5.11 18.30
CA ALA A 455 0.32 -5.67 17.04
C ALA A 455 1.36 -6.58 16.36
N THR A 456 1.13 -7.90 16.41
CA THR A 456 2.02 -8.90 15.77
C THR A 456 1.83 -8.98 14.25
N ASN A 457 2.92 -9.04 13.49
CA ASN A 457 2.92 -9.21 12.02
C ASN A 457 2.02 -8.21 11.25
N LYS A 458 1.99 -6.95 11.72
CA LYS A 458 1.19 -5.86 11.13
C LYS A 458 1.48 -5.69 9.63
N SER A 459 0.42 -5.68 8.83
CA SER A 459 0.45 -5.43 7.39
C SER A 459 -0.10 -4.04 7.07
N TYR A 460 0.37 -3.42 5.98
CA TYR A 460 -0.10 -2.10 5.53
C TYR A 460 -1.62 -2.04 5.25
N GLY A 461 -2.25 -3.19 4.99
CA GLY A 461 -3.69 -3.30 4.74
C GLY A 461 -4.57 -3.49 5.98
N ASP A 462 -3.97 -3.56 7.18
CA ASP A 462 -4.71 -3.84 8.41
C ASP A 462 -5.44 -2.59 8.94
N TYR A 463 -6.58 -2.82 9.59
CA TYR A 463 -7.42 -1.75 10.14
C TYR A 463 -7.28 -1.67 11.66
N LEU A 464 -7.50 -0.48 12.22
CA LEU A 464 -7.62 -0.22 13.65
C LEU A 464 -8.97 0.42 13.94
N LEU A 465 -9.83 -0.27 14.68
CA LEU A 465 -11.12 0.21 15.16
C LEU A 465 -10.97 0.79 16.56
N ILE A 466 -11.52 1.98 16.79
CA ILE A 466 -11.56 2.64 18.10
C ILE A 466 -13.01 2.87 18.48
N GLY A 467 -13.45 2.13 19.51
CA GLY A 467 -14.84 2.08 19.99
C GLY A 467 -15.23 3.17 20.98
N GLY A 468 -14.67 4.38 20.86
CA GLY A 468 -14.99 5.52 21.72
C GLY A 468 -14.36 5.48 23.12
N ASP A 469 -14.64 6.51 23.92
CA ASP A 469 -14.15 6.74 25.28
C ASP A 469 -12.61 6.77 25.39
N ILE A 470 -11.99 7.52 24.48
CA ILE A 470 -10.59 7.91 24.55
C ILE A 470 -10.38 8.95 25.65
N SER A 471 -11.21 10.00 25.68
CA SER A 471 -11.07 11.12 26.61
C SER A 471 -12.35 11.95 26.64
N PHE A 472 -12.68 12.45 27.84
CA PHE A 472 -13.76 13.44 28.00
C PHE A 472 -13.36 14.87 27.63
N ASN A 473 -12.09 15.11 27.27
CA ASN A 473 -11.55 16.42 26.92
C ASN A 473 -11.13 16.42 25.44
N PHE A 474 -11.65 17.36 24.67
CA PHE A 474 -11.42 17.43 23.23
C PHE A 474 -9.94 17.64 22.86
N GLU A 475 -9.20 18.42 23.65
CA GLU A 475 -7.78 18.72 23.41
C GLU A 475 -6.88 17.51 23.69
N ILE A 476 -7.19 16.73 24.74
CA ILE A 476 -6.51 15.46 25.01
C ILE A 476 -6.81 14.43 23.92
N SER A 477 -8.06 14.35 23.45
CA SER A 477 -8.43 13.53 22.27
C SER A 477 -7.64 13.96 21.03
N THR A 478 -7.56 15.26 20.75
CA THR A 478 -6.81 15.84 19.63
C THR A 478 -5.33 15.45 19.70
N LEU A 479 -4.69 15.56 20.86
CA LEU A 479 -3.31 15.12 21.08
C LEU A 479 -3.16 13.62 20.83
N PHE A 480 -4.06 12.79 21.35
CA PHE A 480 -4.02 11.34 21.15
C PHE A 480 -4.06 10.95 19.68
N TYR A 481 -5.05 11.44 18.93
CA TYR A 481 -5.19 11.09 17.52
C TYR A 481 -4.06 11.66 16.66
N THR A 482 -3.57 12.86 16.97
CA THR A 482 -2.41 13.47 16.29
C THR A 482 -1.14 12.64 16.48
N GLU A 483 -0.92 12.07 17.67
CA GLU A 483 0.21 11.17 17.92
C GLU A 483 -0.02 9.77 17.32
N LEU A 484 -1.25 9.27 17.36
CA LEU A 484 -1.59 7.93 16.83
C LEU A 484 -1.32 7.79 15.33
N VAL A 485 -1.66 8.81 14.52
CA VAL A 485 -1.45 8.77 13.05
C VAL A 485 0.02 8.69 12.63
N LYS A 486 0.95 8.95 13.55
CA LYS A 486 2.39 8.76 13.32
C LYS A 486 2.78 7.28 13.32
N PHE A 487 1.97 6.42 13.93
CA PHE A 487 2.25 4.99 14.11
C PHE A 487 1.33 4.07 13.30
N TRP A 488 0.19 4.56 12.79
CA TRP A 488 -0.75 3.79 11.97
C TRP A 488 -1.17 4.54 10.71
N SER A 489 -1.50 3.81 9.64
CA SER A 489 -1.98 4.41 8.40
C SER A 489 -3.31 5.10 8.65
N HIS A 490 -3.32 6.44 8.59
CA HIS A 490 -4.46 7.27 9.01
C HIS A 490 -5.79 6.86 8.35
N ARG A 491 -5.80 6.51 7.06
CA ARG A 491 -7.01 6.05 6.33
C ARG A 491 -7.55 4.67 6.75
N ARG A 492 -6.85 3.97 7.65
CA ARG A 492 -7.22 2.64 8.16
C ARG A 492 -7.55 2.68 9.66
N ILE A 493 -7.59 3.87 10.25
CA ILE A 493 -8.11 4.09 11.60
C ILE A 493 -9.59 4.43 11.45
N VAL A 494 -10.46 3.66 12.10
CA VAL A 494 -11.92 3.83 12.08
C VAL A 494 -12.39 4.12 13.49
N VAL A 495 -13.07 5.25 13.68
CA VAL A 495 -13.43 5.77 15.00
C VAL A 495 -14.93 5.96 15.10
N VAL A 496 -15.49 5.61 16.25
CA VAL A 496 -16.79 6.09 16.74
C VAL A 496 -16.58 6.84 18.05
N LEU A 497 -17.47 7.77 18.39
CA LEU A 497 -17.43 8.45 19.69
C LEU A 497 -18.07 7.58 20.77
N GLY A 498 -17.58 7.70 21.98
CA GLY A 498 -18.23 7.22 23.19
C GLY A 498 -18.98 8.32 23.92
N ASN A 499 -19.54 7.99 25.09
CA ASN A 499 -20.31 8.96 25.85
C ASN A 499 -19.43 10.04 26.49
N HIS A 500 -18.15 9.75 26.78
CA HIS A 500 -17.22 10.71 27.36
C HIS A 500 -16.85 11.81 26.37
N GLU A 501 -16.70 11.50 25.08
CA GLU A 501 -16.45 12.53 24.05
C GLU A 501 -17.62 13.51 23.89
N LEU A 502 -18.82 13.17 24.39
CA LEU A 502 -19.96 14.08 24.41
C LEU A 502 -19.97 15.02 25.61
N TRP A 503 -19.06 14.90 26.58
CA TRP A 503 -19.04 15.77 27.74
C TRP A 503 -18.42 17.13 27.37
N ASP A 504 -19.16 18.23 27.57
CA ASP A 504 -18.68 19.61 27.34
C ASP A 504 -17.84 20.10 28.54
N PHE A 505 -16.70 19.44 28.82
CA PHE A 505 -15.87 19.70 30.02
C PHE A 505 -14.92 20.91 29.89
N ASN A 506 -14.80 21.51 28.69
CA ASN A 506 -13.81 22.56 28.38
C ASN A 506 -14.09 23.94 29.02
N ARG A 507 -15.00 24.05 29.99
CA ARG A 507 -15.40 25.36 30.52
C ARG A 507 -15.42 25.32 32.03
N ARG A 508 -14.35 25.84 32.65
CA ARG A 508 -14.26 26.27 34.06
C ARG A 508 -15.66 26.61 34.53
N GLY A 509 -16.20 25.88 35.53
CA GLY A 509 -17.60 25.86 35.99
C GLY A 509 -18.29 27.21 36.25
N VAL A 510 -18.31 28.08 35.26
CA VAL A 510 -19.00 29.35 35.18
C VAL A 510 -20.11 29.10 34.19
N ALA A 511 -21.29 28.82 34.73
CA ALA A 511 -22.52 28.88 33.97
C ALA A 511 -22.61 30.28 33.35
N HIS A 512 -22.29 30.43 32.07
CA HIS A 512 -23.03 31.23 31.08
C HIS A 512 -22.38 31.20 29.68
N SER A 513 -23.24 30.93 28.70
CA SER A 513 -23.13 31.07 27.24
C SER A 513 -22.60 29.87 26.42
N ASN A 514 -23.57 29.12 25.88
CA ASN A 514 -23.53 28.18 24.74
C ASN A 514 -22.90 26.79 24.99
N LEU A 515 -23.63 25.91 25.69
CA LEU A 515 -23.41 24.46 25.65
C LEU A 515 -23.50 23.98 24.20
N TYR A 516 -22.55 23.16 23.74
CA TYR A 516 -22.63 22.58 22.41
C TYR A 516 -23.76 21.55 22.32
N THR A 517 -24.46 21.58 21.19
CA THR A 517 -25.39 20.53 20.80
C THR A 517 -24.63 19.27 20.38
N ILE A 518 -25.31 18.11 20.39
CA ILE A 518 -24.76 16.84 19.92
C ILE A 518 -24.16 16.99 18.50
N ASP A 519 -24.86 17.68 17.60
CA ASP A 519 -24.43 17.85 16.21
C ASP A 519 -23.19 18.75 16.11
N GLU A 520 -23.04 19.77 16.97
CA GLU A 520 -21.84 20.62 17.03
C GLU A 520 -20.61 19.83 17.53
N ILE A 521 -20.77 19.00 18.57
CA ILE A 521 -19.70 18.11 19.07
C ILE A 521 -19.29 17.11 17.98
N ILE A 522 -20.26 16.45 17.34
CA ILE A 522 -19.99 15.52 16.23
C ILE A 522 -19.26 16.23 15.10
N GLN A 523 -19.64 17.47 14.75
CA GLN A 523 -18.98 18.24 13.71
C GLN A 523 -17.54 18.61 14.10
N GLN A 524 -17.31 18.99 15.36
CA GLN A 524 -15.97 19.28 15.89
C GLN A 524 -15.03 18.07 15.72
N TYR A 525 -15.48 16.88 16.10
CA TYR A 525 -14.71 15.65 15.88
C TYR A 525 -14.59 15.29 14.40
N ARG A 526 -15.63 15.52 13.59
CA ARG A 526 -15.56 15.29 12.14
C ARG A 526 -14.49 16.17 11.48
N ASP A 527 -14.36 17.41 11.89
CA ASP A 527 -13.33 18.35 11.40
C ASP A 527 -11.93 17.89 11.85
N LEU A 528 -11.77 17.50 13.12
CA LEU A 528 -10.52 16.92 13.63
C LEU A 528 -10.10 15.70 12.81
N PHE A 529 -10.96 14.70 12.68
CA PHE A 529 -10.64 13.45 11.98
C PHE A 529 -10.41 13.66 10.48
N SER A 530 -11.12 14.60 9.86
CA SER A 530 -10.89 15.00 8.46
C SER A 530 -9.49 15.59 8.29
N SER A 531 -9.07 16.49 9.19
CA SER A 531 -7.72 17.11 9.15
C SER A 531 -6.59 16.08 9.30
N LEU A 532 -6.84 14.98 10.03
CA LEU A 532 -5.91 13.88 10.24
C LEU A 532 -6.04 12.76 9.20
N GLY A 533 -7.07 12.80 8.35
CA GLY A 533 -7.38 11.75 7.38
C GLY A 533 -7.79 10.41 7.99
N ILE A 534 -8.44 10.44 9.17
CA ILE A 534 -9.02 9.31 9.91
C ILE A 534 -10.48 9.08 9.47
N CYS A 535 -10.93 7.82 9.42
CA CYS A 535 -12.31 7.47 9.10
C CYS A 535 -13.20 7.59 10.34
N PHE A 536 -14.00 8.64 10.42
CA PHE A 536 -14.98 8.83 11.50
C PHE A 536 -16.38 8.42 11.06
N LEU A 537 -17.06 7.60 11.87
CA LEU A 537 -18.40 7.09 11.59
C LEU A 537 -19.40 7.52 12.67
N GLN A 538 -20.49 8.15 12.26
CA GLN A 538 -21.62 8.46 13.13
C GLN A 538 -22.93 8.25 12.38
N ASN A 539 -23.49 7.05 12.52
CA ASN A 539 -24.59 6.51 11.69
C ASN A 539 -24.21 6.36 10.21
N ASP A 540 -22.92 6.17 9.94
CA ASP A 540 -22.33 6.12 8.60
C ASP A 540 -21.85 4.70 8.25
N LEU A 541 -21.81 4.34 6.96
CA LEU A 541 -21.35 3.05 6.46
C LEU A 541 -20.03 3.21 5.69
N LEU A 542 -18.98 2.54 6.14
CA LEU A 542 -17.66 2.51 5.51
C LEU A 542 -17.49 1.27 4.63
N LEU A 543 -16.99 1.50 3.41
CA LEU A 543 -16.51 0.45 2.51
C LEU A 543 -15.00 0.23 2.71
N SER A 544 -14.55 -0.98 2.39
CA SER A 544 -13.14 -1.42 2.50
C SER A 544 -12.13 -0.66 1.62
N ASP A 545 -12.61 0.08 0.62
CA ASP A 545 -11.79 0.97 -0.19
C ASP A 545 -11.60 2.37 0.43
N GLY A 546 -12.28 2.65 1.54
CA GLY A 546 -12.23 3.91 2.27
C GLY A 546 -13.43 4.83 2.00
N THR A 547 -14.35 4.46 1.11
CA THR A 547 -15.56 5.26 0.82
C THR A 547 -16.52 5.23 2.00
N ILE A 548 -17.01 6.40 2.42
CA ILE A 548 -18.03 6.54 3.48
C ILE A 548 -19.36 6.95 2.84
N ILE A 549 -20.42 6.20 3.14
CA ILE A 549 -21.81 6.54 2.80
C ILE A 549 -22.45 7.12 4.06
N SER A 550 -22.84 8.39 4.02
CA SER A 550 -23.34 9.11 5.18
C SER A 550 -24.74 8.68 5.63
N GLU A 551 -25.14 8.98 6.86
CA GLU A 551 -26.52 8.78 7.36
C GLU A 551 -27.57 9.34 6.38
N LYS A 552 -27.30 10.52 5.80
CA LYS A 552 -28.22 11.20 4.86
C LYS A 552 -28.36 10.42 3.56
N GLU A 553 -27.25 9.97 2.98
CA GLU A 553 -27.24 9.16 1.76
C GLU A 553 -27.87 7.79 2.00
N LEU A 554 -27.54 7.15 3.13
CA LEU A 554 -28.14 5.88 3.54
C LEU A 554 -29.65 6.00 3.68
N LYS A 555 -30.22 7.13 4.10
CA LYS A 555 -31.68 7.32 4.14
C LYS A 555 -32.31 7.32 2.74
N SER A 556 -31.69 7.97 1.77
CA SER A 556 -32.26 8.17 0.42
C SER A 556 -31.91 7.10 -0.60
N ILE A 557 -30.78 6.40 -0.44
CA ILE A 557 -30.28 5.44 -1.44
C ILE A 557 -31.27 4.28 -1.64
N ASP A 558 -31.40 3.83 -2.89
CA ASP A 558 -32.19 2.65 -3.22
C ASP A 558 -31.54 1.35 -2.71
N GLN A 559 -32.35 0.33 -2.43
CA GLN A 559 -31.84 -0.94 -1.88
C GLN A 559 -30.93 -1.68 -2.87
N ASP A 560 -31.28 -1.72 -4.16
CA ASP A 560 -30.48 -2.40 -5.17
C ASP A 560 -29.19 -1.62 -5.47
N GLU A 561 -29.25 -0.29 -5.42
CA GLU A 561 -28.07 0.56 -5.55
C GLU A 561 -27.09 0.35 -4.38
N LEU A 562 -27.58 0.39 -3.12
CA LEU A 562 -26.75 0.15 -1.94
C LEU A 562 -26.09 -1.24 -1.99
N LYS A 563 -26.86 -2.25 -2.39
CA LYS A 563 -26.38 -3.62 -2.60
C LYS A 563 -25.26 -3.68 -3.63
N HIS A 564 -25.42 -3.00 -4.77
CA HIS A 564 -24.43 -2.98 -5.84
C HIS A 564 -23.16 -2.22 -5.46
N ILE A 565 -23.26 -1.12 -4.71
CA ILE A 565 -22.08 -0.38 -4.22
C ILE A 565 -21.26 -1.25 -3.26
N CYS A 566 -21.92 -2.02 -2.38
CA CYS A 566 -21.23 -2.86 -1.40
C CYS A 566 -20.62 -4.14 -2.01
N LEU A 567 -21.04 -4.58 -3.20
CA LEU A 567 -20.57 -5.82 -3.85
C LEU A 567 -19.05 -5.92 -4.02
N LYS A 568 -18.38 -4.78 -4.22
CA LYS A 568 -16.92 -4.74 -4.43
C LYS A 568 -16.13 -4.60 -3.13
N SER A 569 -16.82 -4.57 -2.00
CA SER A 569 -16.23 -4.42 -0.68
C SER A 569 -16.19 -5.77 0.03
N PRO A 570 -15.01 -6.36 0.32
CA PRO A 570 -14.92 -7.62 1.06
C PRO A 570 -15.60 -7.61 2.44
N PHE A 571 -15.69 -6.43 3.06
CA PHE A 571 -16.45 -6.18 4.28
C PHE A 571 -16.93 -4.73 4.26
N VAL A 572 -17.93 -4.42 5.10
CA VAL A 572 -18.39 -3.05 5.34
C VAL A 572 -18.52 -2.82 6.85
N ILE A 573 -18.37 -1.57 7.29
CA ILE A 573 -18.45 -1.19 8.71
C ILE A 573 -19.55 -0.16 8.90
N LEU A 574 -20.61 -0.51 9.63
CA LEU A 574 -21.60 0.47 10.10
C LEU A 574 -21.17 0.96 11.47
N GLY A 575 -20.97 2.27 11.62
CA GLY A 575 -20.43 2.86 12.84
C GLY A 575 -21.28 3.99 13.42
N GLY A 576 -21.33 4.07 14.74
CA GLY A 576 -21.87 5.22 15.49
C GLY A 576 -21.89 4.97 16.99
N LEU A 577 -22.23 5.98 17.80
CA LEU A 577 -22.23 5.83 19.27
C LEU A 577 -23.18 4.72 19.77
N GLY A 578 -24.32 4.54 19.12
CA GLY A 578 -25.34 3.55 19.48
C GLY A 578 -26.37 4.07 20.50
N PHE A 579 -25.99 4.99 21.38
CA PHE A 579 -26.84 5.58 22.44
C PHE A 579 -27.47 4.53 23.38
N SER A 580 -28.31 4.95 24.34
CA SER A 580 -28.76 4.10 25.46
C SER A 580 -30.26 4.11 25.72
N GLY A 581 -31.07 4.58 24.78
CA GLY A 581 -32.50 4.82 24.97
C GLY A 581 -33.33 3.58 25.32
N LEU A 582 -32.84 2.36 25.08
CA LEU A 582 -33.51 1.12 25.50
C LEU A 582 -33.01 0.55 26.83
N ASN A 583 -31.91 1.09 27.38
CA ASN A 583 -31.34 0.63 28.63
C ASN A 583 -32.14 1.22 29.80
N SER A 584 -32.70 0.37 30.67
CA SER A 584 -33.52 0.82 31.80
C SER A 584 -32.72 1.25 33.03
N GLN A 585 -31.45 0.86 33.12
CA GLN A 585 -30.60 1.07 34.30
C GLN A 585 -29.49 2.09 34.06
N PHE A 586 -29.01 2.23 32.82
CA PHE A 586 -27.88 3.08 32.48
C PHE A 586 -28.17 3.83 31.18
N ASN A 587 -28.79 5.01 31.31
CA ASN A 587 -29.21 5.86 30.19
C ASN A 587 -29.04 7.36 30.51
N ALA A 588 -29.49 8.26 29.63
CA ALA A 588 -29.38 9.71 29.83
C ALA A 588 -29.87 10.23 31.20
N THR A 589 -30.90 9.62 31.81
CA THR A 589 -31.42 10.05 33.14
C THR A 589 -30.44 9.79 34.28
N GLN A 590 -29.45 8.92 34.06
CA GLN A 590 -28.36 8.64 34.99
C GLN A 590 -27.14 9.55 34.73
N GLY A 591 -27.24 10.51 33.81
CA GLY A 591 -26.21 11.50 33.55
C GLY A 591 -25.02 11.01 32.74
N ILE A 592 -25.13 9.86 32.04
CA ILE A 592 -24.01 9.26 31.30
C ILE A 592 -23.51 10.15 30.13
N TYR A 593 -24.39 11.01 29.61
CA TYR A 593 -24.10 12.03 28.59
C TYR A 593 -24.01 13.45 29.18
N ARG A 594 -24.08 13.57 30.50
CA ARG A 594 -23.97 14.84 31.23
C ARG A 594 -24.97 15.89 30.71
N GLN A 595 -24.51 17.11 30.44
CA GLN A 595 -25.38 18.24 30.07
C GLN A 595 -25.79 18.21 28.58
N THR A 596 -25.17 17.33 27.78
CA THR A 596 -25.41 17.22 26.35
C THR A 596 -26.72 16.49 26.04
N ILE A 597 -27.06 15.45 26.82
CA ILE A 597 -28.34 14.73 26.73
C ILE A 597 -28.87 14.47 28.13
N MET A 598 -29.86 15.27 28.54
CA MET A 598 -30.43 15.22 29.89
C MET A 598 -31.78 14.51 29.97
N SER A 599 -32.44 14.24 28.83
CA SER A 599 -33.75 13.59 28.79
C SER A 599 -33.68 12.23 28.10
N LEU A 600 -34.49 11.29 28.61
CA LEU A 600 -34.65 9.98 27.99
C LEU A 600 -35.24 10.09 26.58
N ASP A 601 -36.12 11.08 26.33
CA ASP A 601 -36.74 11.27 25.02
C ASP A 601 -35.72 11.60 23.92
N GLU A 602 -34.72 12.43 24.22
CA GLU A 602 -33.66 12.74 23.24
C GLU A 602 -32.71 11.55 23.06
N ASP A 603 -32.37 10.81 24.12
CA ASP A 603 -31.61 9.56 24.04
C ASP A 603 -32.31 8.52 23.15
N ILE A 604 -33.62 8.30 23.37
CA ILE A 604 -34.47 7.44 22.54
C ILE A 604 -34.48 7.93 21.09
N LYS A 605 -34.54 9.24 20.85
CA LYS A 605 -34.50 9.80 19.49
C LYS A 605 -33.19 9.49 18.77
N GLN A 606 -32.04 9.67 19.44
CA GLN A 606 -30.74 9.34 18.85
C GLN A 606 -30.55 7.83 18.65
N THR A 607 -30.99 7.03 19.63
CA THR A 607 -31.08 5.56 19.54
C THR A 607 -31.87 5.12 18.30
N ASN A 608 -33.03 5.72 18.07
CA ASN A 608 -33.88 5.40 16.92
C ASN A 608 -33.27 5.80 15.58
N ARG A 609 -32.43 6.85 15.52
CA ARG A 609 -31.69 7.21 14.29
C ARG A 609 -30.73 6.10 13.89
N PHE A 610 -29.89 5.62 14.81
CA PHE A 610 -28.96 4.52 14.54
C PHE A 610 -29.72 3.23 14.19
N LYS A 611 -30.75 2.89 14.98
CA LYS A 611 -31.59 1.70 14.74
C LYS A 611 -32.24 1.71 13.34
N PHE A 612 -32.71 2.86 12.87
CA PHE A 612 -33.27 2.99 11.53
C PHE A 612 -32.24 2.62 10.44
N ILE A 613 -31.02 3.14 10.53
CA ILE A 613 -29.94 2.84 9.58
C ILE A 613 -29.54 1.37 9.68
N TYR A 614 -29.36 0.85 10.89
CA TYR A 614 -29.09 -0.56 11.14
C TYR A 614 -30.12 -1.47 10.45
N ASN A 615 -31.41 -1.19 10.61
CA ASN A 615 -32.47 -1.98 9.98
C ASN A 615 -32.47 -1.86 8.46
N LYS A 616 -32.16 -0.68 7.91
CA LYS A 616 -32.01 -0.51 6.46
C LYS A 616 -30.84 -1.34 5.92
N VAL A 617 -29.67 -1.28 6.56
CA VAL A 617 -28.51 -2.09 6.19
C VAL A 617 -28.82 -3.58 6.34
N LYS A 618 -29.50 -3.99 7.42
CA LYS A 618 -29.91 -5.39 7.67
C LYS A 618 -30.83 -5.92 6.58
N SER A 619 -31.74 -5.09 6.07
CA SER A 619 -32.66 -5.48 4.99
C SER A 619 -31.95 -5.76 3.66
N VAL A 620 -30.77 -5.18 3.43
CA VAL A 620 -30.01 -5.30 2.17
C VAL A 620 -28.84 -6.27 2.29
N LEU A 621 -28.09 -6.20 3.39
CA LEU A 621 -26.82 -6.87 3.65
C LEU A 621 -26.91 -7.91 4.78
N GLY A 622 -28.11 -8.39 5.10
CA GLY A 622 -28.33 -9.34 6.20
C GLY A 622 -27.58 -10.67 6.04
N ASN A 623 -27.24 -11.06 4.80
CA ASN A 623 -26.48 -12.26 4.46
C ASN A 623 -25.02 -11.97 4.07
N ASP A 624 -24.55 -10.75 4.36
CA ASP A 624 -23.20 -10.28 4.10
C ASP A 624 -22.42 -10.14 5.40
N LYS A 625 -21.08 -10.10 5.28
CA LYS A 625 -20.22 -9.81 6.43
C LYS A 625 -20.20 -8.30 6.66
N VAL A 626 -20.89 -7.88 7.72
CA VAL A 626 -20.97 -6.48 8.19
C VAL A 626 -20.37 -6.41 9.59
N ILE A 627 -19.51 -5.42 9.81
CA ILE A 627 -19.02 -5.07 11.15
C ILE A 627 -19.92 -3.96 11.69
N ILE A 628 -20.49 -4.15 12.87
CA ILE A 628 -21.22 -3.14 13.62
C ILE A 628 -20.30 -2.61 14.70
N LEU A 629 -19.77 -1.41 14.50
CA LEU A 629 -18.92 -0.73 15.46
C LEU A 629 -19.77 0.28 16.23
N THR A 630 -20.14 -0.04 17.47
CA THR A 630 -20.83 0.90 18.35
C THR A 630 -20.05 1.16 19.61
N HIS A 631 -20.25 2.30 20.26
CA HIS A 631 -19.70 2.44 21.60
C HIS A 631 -20.55 1.65 22.60
N THR A 632 -21.87 1.85 22.61
CA THR A 632 -22.77 1.12 23.51
C THR A 632 -23.08 -0.31 23.01
N PRO A 633 -23.36 -1.27 23.91
CA PRO A 633 -23.78 -2.63 23.54
C PRO A 633 -25.06 -2.65 22.71
N LYS A 634 -25.25 -3.67 21.87
CA LYS A 634 -26.43 -3.80 20.97
C LYS A 634 -27.76 -3.63 21.71
N GLU A 635 -27.87 -4.22 22.90
CA GLU A 635 -29.08 -4.22 23.74
C GLU A 635 -29.51 -2.81 24.17
N ASN A 636 -28.61 -1.84 24.09
CA ASN A 636 -28.90 -0.44 24.46
C ASN A 636 -29.70 0.28 23.36
N TRP A 637 -29.68 -0.25 22.12
CA TRP A 637 -30.33 0.39 20.97
C TRP A 637 -31.14 -0.55 20.07
N SER A 638 -31.05 -1.87 20.26
CA SER A 638 -31.92 -2.84 19.60
C SER A 638 -32.21 -4.06 20.47
N ASN A 639 -33.50 -4.39 20.57
CA ASN A 639 -34.02 -5.62 21.19
C ASN A 639 -34.13 -6.78 20.19
N GLU A 640 -33.74 -6.59 18.93
CA GLU A 640 -33.73 -7.67 17.95
C GLU A 640 -32.58 -8.66 18.23
N ASP A 641 -32.77 -9.91 17.80
CA ASP A 641 -31.72 -10.93 17.84
C ASP A 641 -30.49 -10.51 17.01
N TYR A 642 -29.35 -11.04 17.42
CA TYR A 642 -28.10 -10.89 16.68
C TYR A 642 -28.25 -11.47 15.26
N ASN A 643 -27.60 -10.84 14.29
CA ASN A 643 -27.45 -11.43 12.97
C ASN A 643 -26.19 -12.31 12.97
N SER A 644 -26.35 -13.62 12.75
CA SER A 644 -25.26 -14.60 12.74
C SER A 644 -24.20 -14.36 11.65
N ASN A 645 -24.51 -13.56 10.62
CA ASN A 645 -23.53 -13.18 9.61
C ASN A 645 -22.69 -11.96 10.00
N TRP A 646 -23.07 -11.22 11.06
CA TRP A 646 -22.49 -9.93 11.40
C TRP A 646 -21.57 -10.03 12.62
N ILE A 647 -20.66 -9.06 12.73
CA ILE A 647 -19.68 -8.98 13.81
C ILE A 647 -19.94 -7.69 14.57
N TYR A 648 -20.22 -7.79 15.86
CA TYR A 648 -20.50 -6.63 16.70
C TYR A 648 -19.25 -6.29 17.51
N VAL A 649 -18.81 -5.04 17.50
CA VAL A 649 -17.65 -4.57 18.27
C VAL A 649 -18.09 -3.38 19.09
N ASN A 650 -17.95 -3.45 20.41
CA ASN A 650 -18.41 -2.39 21.31
C ASN A 650 -17.61 -2.22 22.61
N GLY A 651 -17.82 -1.09 23.28
CA GLY A 651 -17.22 -0.70 24.56
C GLY A 651 -18.25 -0.43 25.65
N HIS A 652 -18.03 0.65 26.42
CA HIS A 652 -18.93 1.31 27.39
C HIS A 652 -19.08 0.63 28.76
N THR A 653 -19.03 -0.70 28.83
CA THR A 653 -19.36 -1.42 30.08
C THR A 653 -18.18 -1.59 31.02
N HIS A 654 -16.96 -1.39 30.52
CA HIS A 654 -15.68 -1.69 31.17
C HIS A 654 -15.56 -3.17 31.59
N ARG A 655 -16.43 -4.03 31.06
CA ARG A 655 -16.50 -5.45 31.33
C ARG A 655 -16.18 -6.19 30.05
N ASN A 656 -15.02 -6.84 30.05
CA ASN A 656 -14.57 -7.59 28.89
C ASN A 656 -15.40 -8.86 28.72
N ASP A 657 -16.13 -8.94 27.60
CA ASP A 657 -16.94 -10.09 27.21
C ASP A 657 -16.72 -10.42 25.72
N TYR A 658 -16.90 -11.67 25.36
CA TYR A 658 -16.67 -12.15 24.00
C TYR A 658 -17.52 -13.38 23.70
N CYS A 659 -18.08 -13.42 22.50
CA CYS A 659 -18.78 -14.58 21.99
C CYS A 659 -18.56 -14.73 20.48
N CYS A 660 -18.27 -15.95 20.04
CA CYS A 660 -18.24 -16.32 18.64
C CYS A 660 -18.76 -17.75 18.48
N ASP A 661 -20.03 -17.87 18.11
CA ASP A 661 -20.69 -19.14 17.82
C ASP A 661 -21.51 -19.04 16.52
N GLU A 662 -22.32 -20.05 16.21
CA GLU A 662 -23.13 -20.09 14.99
C GLU A 662 -24.31 -19.10 15.01
N GLU A 663 -24.71 -18.60 16.19
CA GLU A 663 -25.85 -17.71 16.36
C GLU A 663 -25.43 -16.24 16.41
N LYS A 664 -24.30 -15.92 17.06
CA LYS A 664 -23.83 -14.55 17.27
C LYS A 664 -22.30 -14.43 17.32
N THR A 665 -21.83 -13.25 16.95
CA THR A 665 -20.41 -12.88 17.08
C THR A 665 -20.28 -11.46 17.61
N PHE A 666 -19.73 -11.29 18.82
CA PHE A 666 -19.41 -9.97 19.35
C PHE A 666 -18.07 -9.93 20.09
N TYR A 667 -17.41 -8.77 20.01
CA TYR A 667 -16.13 -8.44 20.62
C TYR A 667 -16.30 -7.18 21.48
N SER A 668 -16.39 -7.38 22.79
CA SER A 668 -16.36 -6.30 23.79
C SER A 668 -15.26 -6.54 24.83
N ASP A 669 -14.22 -7.28 24.44
CA ASP A 669 -13.18 -7.80 25.32
C ASP A 669 -11.86 -7.00 25.29
N ASN A 670 -11.85 -5.79 24.71
CA ASN A 670 -10.69 -4.90 24.72
C ASN A 670 -11.03 -3.48 25.21
N GLN A 671 -11.83 -3.41 26.26
CA GLN A 671 -12.17 -2.20 27.01
C GLN A 671 -11.10 -2.00 28.09
N ILE A 672 -10.34 -0.91 28.03
CA ILE A 672 -9.19 -0.72 28.94
C ILE A 672 -9.65 -0.24 30.33
N GLY A 673 -10.70 0.58 30.39
CA GLY A 673 -11.22 1.14 31.64
C GLY A 673 -10.31 2.20 32.27
N TYR A 674 -10.68 2.64 33.47
CA TYR A 674 -10.08 3.79 34.13
C TYR A 674 -8.70 3.49 34.72
N TYR A 675 -8.55 2.33 35.36
CA TYR A 675 -7.38 2.05 36.21
C TYR A 675 -6.29 1.20 35.55
N SER A 676 -6.62 0.47 34.48
CA SER A 676 -5.66 -0.42 33.82
C SER A 676 -4.56 0.37 33.11
N SER A 677 -3.31 -0.06 33.33
CA SER A 677 -2.13 0.43 32.60
C SER A 677 -1.66 -0.53 31.50
N ASN A 678 -2.34 -1.67 31.37
CA ASN A 678 -2.05 -2.67 30.36
C ASN A 678 -2.86 -2.35 29.09
N ILE A 679 -2.21 -1.64 28.17
CA ILE A 679 -2.80 -1.24 26.89
C ILE A 679 -2.23 -2.14 25.78
N GLY A 680 -3.12 -2.71 24.98
CA GLY A 680 -2.75 -3.58 23.86
C GLY A 680 -3.91 -3.73 22.89
N LEU A 681 -3.59 -4.10 21.65
CA LEU A 681 -4.58 -4.31 20.61
C LEU A 681 -4.96 -5.79 20.53
N LYS A 682 -6.25 -6.07 20.50
CA LYS A 682 -6.79 -7.36 20.06
C LYS A 682 -7.18 -7.28 18.59
N HIS A 683 -7.32 -8.41 17.93
CA HIS A 683 -7.74 -8.46 16.53
C HIS A 683 -8.54 -9.71 16.18
N PHE A 684 -9.32 -9.62 15.12
CA PHE A 684 -9.88 -10.76 14.39
C PHE A 684 -9.52 -10.65 12.91
N LYS A 685 -9.72 -11.74 12.14
CA LYS A 685 -9.35 -11.80 10.73
C LYS A 685 -10.58 -11.83 9.82
N LEU A 686 -10.50 -11.11 8.70
CA LEU A 686 -11.53 -11.11 7.66
C LEU A 686 -10.97 -11.40 6.28
N SER A 687 -11.75 -12.11 5.47
CA SER A 687 -11.38 -12.37 4.09
C SER A 687 -11.23 -11.06 3.31
N ARG A 688 -10.29 -11.05 2.36
CA ARG A 688 -10.04 -9.91 1.46
C ARG A 688 -10.72 -10.08 0.10
N VAL A 689 -11.55 -11.10 -0.06
CA VAL A 689 -12.19 -11.39 -1.34
C VAL A 689 -13.59 -10.81 -1.41
N TYR A 690 -13.98 -10.38 -2.60
CA TYR A 690 -15.34 -10.00 -2.92
C TYR A 690 -15.80 -10.75 -4.17
N ASP A 691 -17.12 -10.91 -4.30
CA ASP A 691 -17.75 -11.65 -5.39
C ASP A 691 -18.86 -10.82 -6.02
N ILE A 692 -18.58 -10.27 -7.20
CA ILE A 692 -19.53 -9.44 -7.96
C ILE A 692 -20.74 -10.24 -8.50
N PHE A 693 -20.70 -11.57 -8.47
CA PHE A 693 -21.78 -12.46 -8.89
C PHE A 693 -22.51 -13.10 -7.70
N LYS A 694 -22.18 -12.72 -6.47
CA LYS A 694 -22.75 -13.31 -5.23
C LYS A 694 -24.27 -13.44 -5.28
N TYR A 695 -24.96 -12.39 -5.75
CA TYR A 695 -26.42 -12.33 -5.79
C TYR A 695 -27.06 -12.87 -7.07
N TYR A 696 -26.27 -13.37 -8.03
CA TYR A 696 -26.84 -14.05 -9.19
C TYR A 696 -27.47 -15.36 -8.70
N PRO A 697 -28.69 -15.69 -9.12
CA PRO A 697 -29.22 -17.04 -8.95
C PRO A 697 -28.32 -18.08 -9.61
N ASP A 698 -28.54 -19.34 -9.27
CA ASP A 698 -27.85 -20.43 -9.96
C ASP A 698 -28.35 -20.52 -11.41
N GLY A 699 -27.42 -20.64 -12.35
CA GLY A 699 -27.73 -20.55 -13.77
C GLY A 699 -26.53 -20.35 -14.67
N ILE A 700 -26.83 -20.08 -15.94
CA ILE A 700 -25.85 -19.85 -17.00
C ILE A 700 -26.04 -18.43 -17.52
N TYR A 701 -24.99 -17.61 -17.44
CA TYR A 701 -25.03 -16.19 -17.76
C TYR A 701 -23.97 -15.84 -18.79
N SER A 702 -24.34 -15.08 -19.82
CA SER A 702 -23.35 -14.42 -20.67
C SER A 702 -22.83 -13.19 -19.94
N ILE A 703 -21.51 -13.12 -19.75
CA ILE A 703 -20.87 -12.01 -19.02
C ILE A 703 -19.89 -11.26 -19.90
N SER A 704 -19.63 -10.00 -19.55
CA SER A 704 -18.62 -9.19 -20.21
C SER A 704 -17.21 -9.63 -19.81
N ARG A 705 -16.22 -9.24 -20.64
CA ARG A 705 -14.80 -9.41 -20.30
C ARG A 705 -14.44 -8.69 -19.00
N GLU A 706 -15.01 -7.51 -18.77
CA GLU A 706 -14.74 -6.71 -17.58
C GLU A 706 -15.29 -7.39 -16.32
N GLN A 707 -16.50 -7.94 -16.37
CA GLN A 707 -17.07 -8.73 -15.26
C GLN A 707 -16.20 -9.96 -14.96
N TYR A 708 -15.72 -10.68 -15.99
CA TYR A 708 -14.79 -11.80 -15.78
C TYR A 708 -13.50 -11.34 -15.08
N LEU A 709 -12.89 -10.25 -15.53
CA LEU A 709 -11.66 -9.72 -14.93
C LEU A 709 -11.88 -9.20 -13.50
N ASP A 710 -13.01 -8.55 -13.24
CA ASP A 710 -13.34 -7.97 -11.93
C ASP A 710 -13.68 -9.07 -10.91
N PHE A 711 -14.43 -10.10 -11.28
CA PHE A 711 -14.63 -11.29 -10.43
C PHE A 711 -13.30 -11.95 -10.06
N ASN A 712 -12.42 -12.19 -11.05
CA ASN A 712 -11.13 -12.81 -10.77
C ASN A 712 -10.25 -11.92 -9.89
N ARG A 713 -10.28 -10.59 -10.07
CA ARG A 713 -9.61 -9.65 -9.17
C ARG A 713 -10.18 -9.74 -7.75
N GLY A 714 -11.50 -9.75 -7.61
CA GLY A 714 -12.21 -9.83 -6.33
C GLY A 714 -11.88 -11.09 -5.56
N VAL A 715 -11.81 -12.24 -6.22
CA VAL A 715 -11.38 -13.51 -5.60
C VAL A 715 -9.87 -13.75 -5.67
N LYS A 716 -9.08 -12.70 -5.96
CA LYS A 716 -7.59 -12.71 -5.98
C LYS A 716 -6.94 -13.71 -6.93
N ILE A 717 -7.62 -14.10 -8.00
CA ILE A 717 -7.06 -14.91 -9.08
C ILE A 717 -6.32 -13.99 -10.07
N LYS A 718 -5.02 -14.20 -10.23
CA LYS A 718 -4.25 -13.53 -11.30
C LYS A 718 -4.67 -14.08 -12.66
N VAL A 719 -5.17 -13.20 -13.54
CA VAL A 719 -5.67 -13.54 -14.88
C VAL A 719 -5.06 -12.63 -15.93
N THR A 720 -4.69 -13.20 -17.08
CA THR A 720 -4.36 -12.46 -18.30
C THR A 720 -5.29 -12.91 -19.41
N PHE A 721 -6.18 -12.03 -19.88
CA PHE A 721 -7.16 -12.37 -20.90
C PHE A 721 -7.42 -11.20 -21.86
N ASN A 722 -6.94 -11.33 -23.11
CA ASN A 722 -7.01 -10.30 -24.14
C ASN A 722 -7.79 -10.74 -25.39
N ARG A 723 -8.53 -11.85 -25.30
CA ARG A 723 -9.28 -12.41 -26.44
C ARG A 723 -10.66 -11.77 -26.55
N THR A 724 -11.15 -11.62 -27.78
CA THR A 724 -12.52 -11.23 -28.10
C THR A 724 -13.38 -12.49 -28.26
N GLY A 725 -14.57 -12.52 -27.69
CA GLY A 725 -15.52 -13.65 -27.77
C GLY A 725 -16.53 -13.63 -26.63
N THR A 726 -17.41 -14.62 -26.59
CA THR A 726 -18.46 -14.70 -25.56
C THR A 726 -17.96 -15.52 -24.37
N ILE A 727 -18.14 -15.00 -23.15
CA ILE A 727 -17.82 -15.69 -21.90
C ILE A 727 -19.14 -16.08 -21.24
N TYR A 728 -19.28 -17.35 -20.90
CA TYR A 728 -20.38 -17.86 -20.09
C TYR A 728 -19.86 -18.13 -18.68
N MET A 729 -20.53 -17.55 -17.69
CA MET A 729 -20.37 -17.88 -16.29
C MET A 729 -21.48 -18.86 -15.90
N LEU A 730 -21.08 -20.00 -15.34
CA LEU A 730 -21.96 -21.01 -14.78
C LEU A 730 -21.84 -20.90 -13.26
N LYS A 731 -22.96 -20.71 -12.58
CA LYS A 731 -23.05 -20.64 -11.11
C LYS A 731 -23.99 -21.71 -10.59
N ASN A 732 -23.52 -22.56 -9.68
CA ASN A 732 -24.34 -23.57 -9.02
C ASN A 732 -23.80 -23.79 -7.60
N ASN A 733 -24.63 -23.63 -6.57
CA ASN A 733 -24.23 -23.74 -5.16
C ASN A 733 -22.97 -22.93 -4.81
N ASN A 734 -22.90 -21.68 -5.29
CA ASN A 734 -21.75 -20.77 -5.14
C ASN A 734 -20.41 -21.29 -5.73
N VAL A 735 -20.47 -22.32 -6.57
CA VAL A 735 -19.34 -22.76 -7.40
C VAL A 735 -19.45 -22.11 -8.77
N TYR A 736 -18.32 -21.64 -9.28
CA TYR A 736 -18.20 -20.94 -10.55
C TYR A 736 -17.41 -21.75 -11.58
N CYS A 737 -17.90 -21.77 -12.81
CA CYS A 737 -17.18 -22.28 -13.97
C CYS A 737 -17.31 -21.27 -15.12
N PHE A 738 -16.19 -20.96 -15.78
CA PHE A 738 -16.15 -19.97 -16.85
C PHE A 738 -15.82 -20.65 -18.19
N ILE A 739 -16.71 -20.52 -19.17
CA ILE A 739 -16.57 -21.12 -20.49
C ILE A 739 -16.48 -20.02 -21.54
N TYR A 740 -15.41 -20.05 -22.33
CA TYR A 740 -15.24 -19.19 -23.49
C TYR A 740 -15.78 -19.88 -24.74
N LYS A 741 -16.62 -19.18 -25.49
CA LYS A 741 -17.10 -19.60 -26.81
C LYS A 741 -16.44 -18.77 -27.90
N ASN A 742 -15.71 -19.45 -28.77
CA ASN A 742 -15.11 -18.81 -29.95
C ASN A 742 -16.22 -18.42 -30.94
N GLN A 743 -16.28 -17.14 -31.31
CA GLN A 743 -17.32 -16.64 -32.22
C GLN A 743 -17.20 -17.19 -33.65
N ASN A 744 -15.99 -17.49 -34.10
CA ASN A 744 -15.75 -17.96 -35.47
C ASN A 744 -16.02 -19.46 -35.63
N THR A 745 -15.66 -20.26 -34.64
CA THR A 745 -15.77 -21.73 -34.73
C THR A 745 -16.95 -22.30 -33.96
N GLY A 746 -17.59 -21.51 -33.08
CA GLY A 746 -18.62 -21.99 -32.15
C GLY A 746 -18.11 -22.96 -31.08
N LYS A 747 -16.81 -23.32 -31.11
CA LYS A 747 -16.18 -24.24 -30.15
C LYS A 747 -16.11 -23.59 -28.77
N ILE A 748 -16.50 -24.34 -27.74
CA ILE A 748 -16.36 -23.93 -26.35
C ILE A 748 -15.05 -24.42 -25.73
N SER A 749 -14.55 -23.70 -24.74
CA SER A 749 -13.33 -24.02 -24.00
C SER A 749 -13.42 -23.51 -22.57
N LEU A 750 -12.88 -24.25 -21.61
CA LEU A 750 -12.84 -23.85 -20.20
C LEU A 750 -11.79 -22.76 -20.00
N LEU A 751 -12.12 -21.72 -19.22
CA LEU A 751 -11.20 -20.65 -18.87
C LEU A 751 -10.42 -20.98 -17.60
N ASN A 752 -9.17 -21.40 -17.79
CA ASN A 752 -8.20 -21.61 -16.72
C ASN A 752 -7.40 -20.31 -16.48
N GLY A 753 -8.03 -19.30 -15.86
CA GLY A 753 -7.39 -18.00 -15.57
C GLY A 753 -6.93 -17.25 -16.83
N GLY A 754 -7.76 -17.30 -17.88
CA GLY A 754 -7.51 -16.69 -19.18
C GLY A 754 -6.85 -17.62 -20.21
N MET A 755 -6.29 -18.75 -19.79
CA MET A 755 -5.85 -19.83 -20.69
C MET A 755 -7.06 -20.68 -21.10
N LEU A 756 -7.09 -21.15 -22.35
CA LEU A 756 -8.16 -22.00 -22.87
C LEU A 756 -7.77 -23.47 -22.70
N ASN A 757 -8.60 -24.21 -21.97
CA ASN A 757 -8.53 -25.67 -21.88
C ASN A 757 -9.60 -26.27 -22.80
N ASN A 758 -9.26 -27.33 -23.51
CA ASN A 758 -10.22 -28.06 -24.33
C ASN A 758 -11.29 -28.73 -23.45
N LEU A 759 -12.49 -28.84 -23.99
CA LEU A 759 -13.63 -29.51 -23.41
C LEU A 759 -14.07 -30.62 -24.37
N GLU A 760 -14.39 -31.81 -23.85
CA GLU A 760 -14.77 -32.98 -24.66
C GLU A 760 -16.15 -32.82 -25.31
N HIS A 761 -17.09 -32.21 -24.58
CA HIS A 761 -18.45 -31.97 -25.04
C HIS A 761 -18.61 -30.50 -25.46
N ASN A 762 -19.18 -30.26 -26.64
CA ASN A 762 -19.46 -28.90 -27.12
C ASN A 762 -20.85 -28.39 -26.66
N SER A 763 -21.19 -28.58 -25.38
CA SER A 763 -22.46 -28.17 -24.78
C SER A 763 -22.24 -27.50 -23.43
N ILE A 764 -22.72 -26.28 -23.24
CA ILE A 764 -22.58 -25.55 -21.96
C ILE A 764 -23.47 -26.20 -20.88
N ASN A 765 -24.68 -26.65 -21.26
CA ASN A 765 -25.60 -27.31 -20.34
C ASN A 765 -25.02 -28.60 -19.76
N TYR A 766 -24.23 -29.34 -20.55
CA TYR A 766 -23.56 -30.55 -20.08
C TYR A 766 -22.72 -30.28 -18.81
N TYR A 767 -21.94 -29.20 -18.83
CA TYR A 767 -21.08 -28.80 -17.71
C TYR A 767 -21.91 -28.25 -16.53
N PHE A 768 -22.91 -27.42 -16.80
CA PHE A 768 -23.77 -26.84 -15.76
C PHE A 768 -24.51 -27.90 -14.94
N GLU A 769 -25.09 -28.91 -15.60
CA GLU A 769 -25.81 -29.99 -14.93
C GLU A 769 -24.92 -30.87 -14.05
N ARG A 770 -23.61 -30.92 -14.34
CA ARG A 770 -22.65 -31.82 -13.69
C ARG A 770 -21.72 -31.13 -12.71
N MET A 771 -21.64 -29.79 -12.75
CA MET A 771 -20.60 -29.06 -12.01
C MET A 771 -20.69 -29.21 -10.51
N ALA A 772 -21.90 -29.28 -9.93
CA ALA A 772 -22.09 -29.47 -8.50
C ALA A 772 -21.52 -30.82 -8.04
N TYR A 773 -21.88 -31.89 -8.75
CA TYR A 773 -21.35 -33.23 -8.49
C TYR A 773 -19.83 -33.31 -8.71
N TYR A 774 -19.35 -32.73 -9.81
CA TYR A 774 -17.91 -32.65 -10.09
C TYR A 774 -17.18 -31.93 -8.95
N SER A 775 -17.71 -30.80 -8.47
CA SER A 775 -17.07 -30.05 -7.40
C SER A 775 -17.01 -30.80 -6.09
N ASP A 776 -18.09 -31.47 -5.70
CA ASP A 776 -18.14 -32.24 -4.44
C ASP A 776 -17.17 -33.42 -4.50
N THR A 777 -17.11 -34.09 -5.65
CA THR A 777 -16.20 -35.21 -5.88
C THR A 777 -14.74 -34.77 -5.79
N VAL A 778 -14.36 -33.66 -6.44
CA VAL A 778 -12.99 -33.14 -6.37
C VAL A 778 -12.64 -32.70 -4.95
N LYS A 779 -13.54 -31.99 -4.25
CA LYS A 779 -13.32 -31.58 -2.85
C LYS A 779 -13.08 -32.78 -1.94
N GLY A 780 -13.87 -33.85 -2.10
CA GLY A 780 -13.71 -35.09 -1.35
C GLY A 780 -12.45 -35.88 -1.69
N LEU A 781 -12.05 -35.96 -2.97
CA LEU A 781 -10.85 -36.70 -3.38
C LEU A 781 -9.54 -36.10 -2.84
N PHE A 782 -9.50 -34.79 -2.61
CA PHE A 782 -8.28 -34.08 -2.20
C PHE A 782 -8.32 -33.52 -0.78
N SER A 783 -9.34 -33.83 0.03
CA SER A 783 -9.45 -33.34 1.41
C SER A 783 -8.23 -33.70 2.24
N ASP A 784 -7.85 -34.98 2.23
CA ASP A 784 -6.79 -35.53 3.08
C ASP A 784 -5.42 -34.99 2.63
N TYR A 785 -5.22 -34.87 1.32
CA TYR A 785 -3.99 -34.31 0.74
C TYR A 785 -3.83 -32.82 1.09
N ASN A 786 -4.90 -32.04 0.98
CA ASN A 786 -4.90 -30.63 1.38
C ASN A 786 -4.69 -30.46 2.89
N GLN A 787 -5.27 -31.35 3.71
CA GLN A 787 -5.04 -31.37 5.15
C GLN A 787 -3.58 -31.66 5.49
N ALA A 788 -2.93 -32.59 4.77
CA ALA A 788 -1.51 -32.86 4.94
C ALA A 788 -0.64 -31.64 4.57
N LEU A 789 -0.92 -30.97 3.44
CA LEU A 789 -0.23 -29.73 3.06
C LEU A 789 -0.41 -28.62 4.09
N LYS A 790 -1.63 -28.45 4.62
CA LYS A 790 -1.96 -27.48 5.68
C LYS A 790 -1.21 -27.78 6.97
N SER A 791 -1.16 -29.04 7.40
CA SER A 791 -0.40 -29.44 8.59
C SER A 791 1.10 -29.11 8.48
N ILE A 792 1.69 -29.32 7.29
CA ILE A 792 3.08 -28.94 7.02
C ILE A 792 3.23 -27.41 7.04
N SER A 793 2.33 -26.68 6.38
CA SER A 793 2.29 -25.21 6.35
C SER A 793 2.27 -24.61 7.76
N ASP A 794 1.38 -25.08 8.62
CA ASP A 794 1.22 -24.56 9.98
C ASP A 794 2.42 -24.87 10.85
N SER A 795 3.04 -26.05 10.67
CA SER A 795 4.30 -26.40 11.32
C SER A 795 5.45 -25.47 10.89
N ILE A 796 5.51 -25.10 9.61
CA ILE A 796 6.50 -24.13 9.09
C ILE A 796 6.25 -22.72 9.65
N LYS A 797 5.00 -22.28 9.75
CA LYS A 797 4.66 -20.97 10.35
C LYS A 797 5.04 -20.91 11.82
N LYS A 798 4.78 -21.97 12.59
CA LYS A 798 5.13 -22.06 14.02
C LYS A 798 6.62 -21.87 14.30
N ILE A 799 7.49 -22.28 13.38
CA ILE A 799 8.94 -22.12 13.54
C ILE A 799 9.47 -20.78 12.99
N GLY A 800 8.59 -19.93 12.42
CA GLY A 800 8.92 -18.62 11.85
C GLY A 800 9.11 -18.60 10.32
N GLY A 801 8.74 -19.67 9.62
CA GLY A 801 8.74 -19.73 8.16
C GLY A 801 7.45 -19.19 7.52
N VAL A 802 7.44 -19.05 6.19
CA VAL A 802 6.31 -18.48 5.43
C VAL A 802 5.10 -19.40 5.38
N GLY A 803 5.32 -20.69 5.13
CA GLY A 803 4.29 -21.73 5.03
C GLY A 803 3.30 -21.57 3.87
N THR A 804 3.63 -20.85 2.80
CA THR A 804 2.70 -20.66 1.67
C THR A 804 2.56 -21.96 0.87
N ILE A 805 1.32 -22.37 0.59
CA ILE A 805 1.00 -23.57 -0.19
C ILE A 805 0.75 -23.18 -1.65
N HIS A 806 1.48 -23.78 -2.59
CA HIS A 806 1.23 -23.60 -4.02
C HIS A 806 1.27 -24.94 -4.75
N GLY A 807 0.08 -25.51 -5.00
CA GLY A 807 -0.05 -26.83 -5.60
C GLY A 807 0.41 -27.89 -4.61
N CYS A 808 1.45 -28.62 -4.98
CA CYS A 808 2.05 -29.68 -4.16
C CYS A 808 3.21 -29.19 -3.28
N ILE A 809 3.45 -27.87 -3.19
CA ILE A 809 4.64 -27.29 -2.57
C ILE A 809 4.23 -26.41 -1.38
N VAL A 810 4.97 -26.50 -0.27
CA VAL A 810 4.89 -25.60 0.88
C VAL A 810 6.20 -24.83 1.01
N ASP A 811 6.13 -23.51 0.94
CA ASP A 811 7.29 -22.61 0.98
C ASP A 811 7.72 -22.36 2.43
N ILE A 812 9.00 -22.61 2.74
CA ILE A 812 9.61 -22.19 4.00
C ILE A 812 10.02 -20.72 3.89
N ASP A 813 10.60 -20.36 2.75
CA ASP A 813 10.88 -19.01 2.30
C ASP A 813 10.95 -18.98 0.77
N PHE A 814 11.56 -17.93 0.20
CA PHE A 814 11.68 -17.77 -1.24
C PHE A 814 12.51 -18.86 -1.96
N PHE A 815 13.50 -19.46 -1.29
CA PHE A 815 14.42 -20.44 -1.87
C PHE A 815 14.28 -21.85 -1.30
N ASN A 816 13.69 -22.00 -0.12
CA ASN A 816 13.57 -23.26 0.62
C ASN A 816 12.12 -23.73 0.63
N HIS A 817 11.90 -24.97 0.23
CA HIS A 817 10.57 -25.52 -0.04
C HIS A 817 10.42 -26.97 0.42
N ILE A 818 9.18 -27.41 0.57
CA ILE A 818 8.79 -28.80 0.83
C ILE A 818 7.81 -29.23 -0.25
N TYR A 819 8.16 -30.23 -1.05
CA TYR A 819 7.25 -30.84 -2.03
C TYR A 819 6.58 -32.08 -1.45
N VAL A 820 5.27 -32.23 -1.61
CA VAL A 820 4.53 -33.46 -1.25
C VAL A 820 4.05 -34.12 -2.53
N ASN A 821 4.53 -35.31 -2.85
CA ASN A 821 4.14 -35.98 -4.07
C ASN A 821 2.66 -36.45 -4.00
N PRO A 822 1.79 -36.05 -4.94
CA PRO A 822 0.39 -36.46 -4.92
C PRO A 822 0.17 -37.95 -5.27
N GLU A 823 1.14 -38.65 -5.84
CA GLU A 823 1.02 -40.07 -6.22
C GLU A 823 1.25 -41.03 -5.04
N ASP A 824 2.26 -40.77 -4.21
CA ASP A 824 2.71 -41.67 -3.14
C ASP A 824 2.83 -41.00 -1.76
N GLY A 825 2.56 -39.70 -1.66
CA GLY A 825 2.62 -38.93 -0.41
C GLY A 825 4.04 -38.59 0.06
N THR A 826 5.08 -38.86 -0.73
CA THR A 826 6.47 -38.60 -0.33
C THR A 826 6.74 -37.11 -0.09
N VAL A 827 7.35 -36.79 1.06
CA VAL A 827 7.70 -35.43 1.46
C VAL A 827 9.17 -35.17 1.13
N THR A 828 9.43 -34.22 0.24
CA THR A 828 10.75 -33.92 -0.32
C THR A 828 11.15 -32.46 -0.03
N PRO A 829 12.00 -32.20 0.96
CA PRO A 829 12.56 -30.89 1.24
C PRO A 829 13.65 -30.52 0.23
N TYR A 830 13.63 -29.30 -0.31
CA TYR A 830 14.62 -28.88 -1.29
C TYR A 830 14.89 -27.37 -1.27
N PHE A 831 16.10 -27.00 -1.71
CA PHE A 831 16.49 -25.62 -2.03
C PHE A 831 16.52 -25.43 -3.54
N ALA A 832 15.97 -24.32 -4.05
CA ALA A 832 15.91 -24.05 -5.48
C ALA A 832 16.26 -22.59 -5.80
N LEU A 833 17.09 -22.38 -6.82
CA LEU A 833 17.35 -21.05 -7.41
C LEU A 833 16.46 -20.80 -8.64
N SER A 834 15.96 -21.88 -9.25
CA SER A 834 15.10 -21.85 -10.43
C SER A 834 14.19 -23.07 -10.44
N ILE A 835 13.20 -23.11 -11.33
CA ILE A 835 12.36 -24.30 -11.53
C ILE A 835 13.12 -25.51 -12.08
N VAL A 836 14.37 -25.31 -12.54
CA VAL A 836 15.23 -26.38 -13.07
C VAL A 836 16.19 -26.83 -11.97
N ASP A 837 16.92 -25.90 -11.37
CA ASP A 837 18.07 -26.17 -10.51
C ASP A 837 17.65 -26.34 -9.04
N LYS A 838 17.63 -27.61 -8.59
CA LYS A 838 17.17 -27.98 -7.25
C LYS A 838 18.19 -28.84 -6.52
N TYR A 839 18.29 -28.63 -5.21
CA TYR A 839 19.10 -29.42 -4.27
C TYR A 839 18.18 -30.07 -3.26
N ILE A 840 17.95 -31.38 -3.39
CA ILE A 840 17.07 -32.14 -2.51
C ILE A 840 17.84 -32.58 -1.26
N TYR A 841 17.20 -32.46 -0.10
CA TYR A 841 17.72 -32.85 1.20
C TYR A 841 16.98 -34.09 1.72
N SER A 842 17.65 -34.87 2.56
CA SER A 842 17.10 -36.11 3.12
C SER A 842 15.90 -35.88 4.06
N ASN A 843 15.85 -34.72 4.73
CA ASN A 843 14.75 -34.32 5.60
C ASN A 843 14.78 -32.81 5.87
N VAL A 844 13.71 -32.28 6.49
CA VAL A 844 13.54 -30.84 6.77
C VAL A 844 14.64 -30.35 7.71
N LYS A 845 15.04 -31.16 8.70
CA LYS A 845 16.14 -30.86 9.61
C LYS A 845 17.44 -30.58 8.86
N ALA A 846 17.81 -31.40 7.88
CA ALA A 846 19.01 -31.23 7.07
C ALA A 846 18.95 -29.97 6.20
N LEU A 847 17.79 -29.67 5.61
CA LEU A 847 17.59 -28.44 4.84
C LEU A 847 17.75 -27.19 5.72
N LEU A 848 17.04 -27.13 6.86
CA LEU A 848 17.09 -25.99 7.78
C LEU A 848 18.50 -25.78 8.33
N LEU A 849 19.17 -26.85 8.76
CA LEU A 849 20.54 -26.75 9.26
C LEU A 849 21.50 -26.18 8.20
N ALA A 850 21.31 -26.54 6.93
CA ALA A 850 22.18 -26.11 5.84
C ALA A 850 21.86 -24.71 5.30
N LYS A 851 20.59 -24.27 5.33
CA LYS A 851 20.12 -23.07 4.62
C LYS A 851 19.39 -22.03 5.47
N ARG A 852 18.82 -22.42 6.61
CA ARG A 852 18.01 -21.56 7.51
C ARG A 852 18.30 -21.86 8.97
N LYS A 853 19.55 -21.61 9.39
CA LYS A 853 20.00 -21.83 10.78
C LYS A 853 19.19 -21.01 11.79
N ASP A 854 18.69 -19.84 11.37
CA ASP A 854 17.78 -18.99 12.12
C ASP A 854 16.43 -19.67 12.46
N LEU A 855 15.92 -20.55 11.61
CA LEU A 855 14.70 -21.33 11.88
C LEU A 855 14.97 -22.68 12.54
N TYR A 856 16.21 -23.17 12.44
CA TYR A 856 16.59 -24.50 12.96
C TYR A 856 16.38 -24.61 14.47
N ASP A 857 16.74 -23.59 15.24
CA ASP A 857 16.62 -23.62 16.70
C ASP A 857 15.15 -23.66 17.15
N ASN A 858 14.27 -22.90 16.48
CA ASN A 858 12.83 -22.95 16.73
C ASN A 858 12.24 -24.31 16.35
N TYR A 859 12.71 -24.90 15.24
CA TYR A 859 12.32 -26.24 14.83
C TYR A 859 12.73 -27.30 15.85
N MET A 860 13.95 -27.23 16.39
CA MET A 860 14.41 -28.16 17.44
C MET A 860 13.58 -28.03 18.72
N LYS A 861 13.27 -26.79 19.17
CA LYS A 861 12.35 -26.56 20.32
C LYS A 861 10.96 -27.15 20.09
N LEU A 862 10.45 -27.05 18.86
CA LEU A 862 9.15 -27.63 18.49
C LEU A 862 9.17 -29.17 18.50
N LEU A 863 10.33 -29.81 18.28
CA LEU A 863 10.48 -31.27 18.38
C LEU A 863 10.52 -31.78 19.83
N GLU A 864 10.94 -30.95 20.79
CA GLU A 864 11.03 -31.29 22.22
C GLU A 864 9.66 -31.27 22.92
N GLY A 865 8.65 -30.60 22.35
CA GLY A 865 7.26 -30.61 22.82
C GLY A 865 6.43 -31.73 22.16
N GLU A 866 6.01 -32.73 22.92
CA GLU A 866 5.23 -33.88 22.45
C GLU A 866 3.83 -33.48 21.92
N SER A 867 3.73 -33.11 20.63
CA SER A 867 2.43 -33.02 19.94
C SER A 867 2.37 -33.92 18.70
N GLU A 868 1.19 -34.51 18.47
CA GLU A 868 0.86 -35.43 17.36
C GLU A 868 1.24 -34.86 15.97
N SER A 869 1.17 -33.52 15.83
CA SER A 869 1.46 -32.77 14.59
C SER A 869 2.92 -32.85 14.12
N VAL A 870 3.85 -33.25 15.00
CA VAL A 870 5.29 -33.35 14.71
C VAL A 870 5.65 -34.65 13.96
N LYS A 871 4.78 -35.66 13.94
CA LYS A 871 5.06 -36.98 13.33
C LYS A 871 5.34 -36.94 11.82
N LEU A 872 4.75 -36.01 11.06
CA LEU A 872 4.99 -35.85 9.62
C LEU A 872 6.40 -35.32 9.28
N LEU A 873 7.02 -34.59 10.22
CA LEU A 873 8.38 -34.07 10.09
C LEU A 873 9.46 -35.05 10.59
N LYS A 874 9.04 -36.11 11.30
CA LYS A 874 9.92 -37.12 11.92
C LYS A 874 10.55 -38.13 10.95
N GLY A 875 10.20 -38.09 9.66
CA GLY A 875 10.60 -39.08 8.63
C GLY A 875 11.94 -39.77 8.91
N GLU A 876 11.86 -40.92 9.57
CA GLU A 876 12.99 -41.80 9.85
C GLU A 876 13.44 -42.45 8.54
N ILE A 877 14.63 -42.09 8.06
CA ILE A 877 15.37 -42.95 7.14
C ILE A 877 16.78 -43.11 7.71
N LYS A 878 17.12 -44.38 7.95
CA LYS A 878 18.38 -44.88 8.52
C LYS A 878 19.59 -44.20 7.90
N ALA A 879 20.47 -43.72 8.78
CA ALA A 879 21.83 -43.35 8.45
C ALA A 879 22.51 -44.53 7.74
N GLY A 880 22.74 -44.37 6.45
CA GLY A 880 23.39 -45.33 5.60
C GLY A 880 24.13 -44.60 4.49
N SER A 881 25.18 -43.87 4.88
CA SER A 881 26.07 -43.05 4.02
C SER A 881 25.33 -41.96 3.21
N ILE A 882 26.05 -41.13 2.44
CA ILE A 882 25.56 -40.31 1.29
C ILE A 882 25.42 -38.78 1.54
N GLU A 883 25.80 -38.05 0.48
CA GLU A 883 25.67 -36.61 0.22
C GLU A 883 24.52 -35.89 0.95
N ILE A 884 24.83 -34.75 1.56
CA ILE A 884 23.88 -33.89 2.30
C ILE A 884 22.75 -33.37 1.40
N SER A 885 23.02 -33.21 0.11
CA SER A 885 22.01 -32.87 -0.89
C SER A 885 22.33 -33.45 -2.26
N ARG A 886 21.29 -33.76 -3.04
CA ARG A 886 21.39 -34.25 -4.42
C ARG A 886 20.90 -33.18 -5.39
N PHE A 887 21.72 -32.81 -6.37
CA PHE A 887 21.33 -31.90 -7.44
C PHE A 887 20.43 -32.59 -8.48
N ILE A 888 19.31 -31.98 -8.84
CA ILE A 888 18.37 -32.48 -9.86
C ILE A 888 17.96 -31.35 -10.83
N PRO A 889 18.47 -31.36 -12.08
CA PRO A 889 18.13 -30.38 -13.11
C PRO A 889 16.91 -30.83 -13.94
N ASP A 890 15.71 -30.72 -13.39
CA ASP A 890 14.47 -31.12 -14.07
C ASP A 890 13.28 -30.20 -13.74
N THR A 891 12.11 -30.46 -14.30
CA THR A 891 10.88 -29.74 -13.93
C THR A 891 9.75 -30.67 -13.47
N TYR A 892 10.05 -31.92 -13.12
CA TYR A 892 9.05 -32.97 -12.88
C TYR A 892 8.03 -32.56 -11.81
N MET A 893 8.51 -32.14 -10.62
CA MET A 893 7.69 -31.73 -9.48
C MET A 893 6.71 -30.58 -9.80
N TYR A 894 7.07 -29.69 -10.74
CA TYR A 894 6.26 -28.52 -11.05
C TYR A 894 5.05 -28.82 -11.95
N ARG A 895 5.04 -29.94 -12.69
CA ARG A 895 3.90 -30.28 -13.56
C ARG A 895 2.70 -30.78 -12.75
N PRO A 896 2.81 -31.80 -11.87
CA PRO A 896 1.74 -32.19 -10.96
C PRO A 896 1.31 -31.02 -10.07
N SER A 897 2.28 -30.25 -9.56
CA SER A 897 1.99 -29.07 -8.72
C SER A 897 1.13 -28.02 -9.44
N ARG A 898 1.36 -27.74 -10.73
CA ARG A 898 0.51 -26.81 -11.52
C ARG A 898 -0.92 -27.31 -11.71
N ILE A 899 -1.10 -28.63 -11.90
CA ILE A 899 -2.43 -29.24 -12.00
C ILE A 899 -3.13 -29.14 -10.66
N MET A 900 -2.44 -29.55 -9.58
CA MET A 900 -2.95 -29.44 -8.21
C MET A 900 -3.34 -28.00 -7.87
N LYS A 901 -2.50 -27.00 -8.21
CA LYS A 901 -2.85 -25.60 -7.98
C LYS A 901 -4.12 -25.18 -8.71
N SER A 902 -4.34 -25.70 -9.91
CA SER A 902 -5.56 -25.41 -10.68
C SER A 902 -6.81 -26.05 -10.04
N LEU A 903 -6.68 -27.22 -9.42
CA LEU A 903 -7.75 -27.86 -8.63
C LEU A 903 -8.01 -27.13 -7.31
N GLN A 904 -6.96 -26.63 -6.65
CA GLN A 904 -7.06 -25.90 -5.39
C GLN A 904 -7.89 -24.61 -5.48
N TYR A 905 -8.08 -24.01 -6.65
CA TYR A 905 -9.01 -22.87 -6.80
C TYR A 905 -10.47 -23.24 -6.48
N LEU A 906 -10.84 -24.51 -6.64
CA LEU A 906 -12.16 -24.99 -6.26
C LEU A 906 -12.34 -25.03 -4.73
N THR A 907 -11.28 -25.36 -3.99
CA THR A 907 -11.31 -25.40 -2.53
C THR A 907 -11.07 -24.04 -1.90
N GLU A 908 -10.20 -23.20 -2.49
CA GLU A 908 -9.83 -21.88 -1.97
C GLU A 908 -10.90 -20.81 -2.24
N VAL A 909 -11.49 -20.80 -3.44
CA VAL A 909 -12.38 -19.72 -3.92
C VAL A 909 -13.59 -20.21 -4.73
N ASN A 910 -13.91 -21.51 -4.67
CA ASN A 910 -15.03 -22.14 -5.38
C ASN A 910 -15.02 -21.93 -6.91
N VAL A 911 -13.86 -21.90 -7.56
CA VAL A 911 -13.76 -21.76 -9.03
C VAL A 911 -13.19 -23.02 -9.68
N ILE A 912 -13.97 -23.63 -10.59
CA ILE A 912 -13.53 -24.74 -11.44
C ILE A 912 -12.63 -24.21 -12.57
N ARG A 913 -11.37 -24.65 -12.60
CA ARG A 913 -10.38 -24.28 -13.64
C ARG A 913 -9.85 -25.46 -14.45
N ILE A 914 -10.14 -26.69 -14.03
CA ILE A 914 -9.88 -27.92 -14.76
C ILE A 914 -11.15 -28.76 -14.72
N TRP A 915 -11.46 -29.39 -15.85
CA TRP A 915 -12.53 -30.37 -16.00
C TRP A 915 -11.95 -31.64 -16.58
N ASP A 916 -12.35 -32.79 -16.03
CA ASP A 916 -11.99 -34.11 -16.53
C ASP A 916 -13.18 -35.05 -16.38
N ASP A 917 -13.74 -35.48 -17.51
CA ASP A 917 -14.93 -36.32 -17.53
C ASP A 917 -14.70 -37.69 -16.88
N ARG A 918 -13.43 -38.14 -16.77
CA ARG A 918 -13.08 -39.37 -16.05
C ARG A 918 -13.44 -39.31 -14.56
N ILE A 919 -13.41 -38.13 -13.93
CA ILE A 919 -13.82 -37.96 -12.53
C ILE A 919 -15.31 -38.29 -12.36
N ILE A 920 -16.10 -38.00 -13.40
CA ILE A 920 -17.53 -38.30 -13.45
C ILE A 920 -17.74 -39.79 -13.75
N GLU A 921 -16.97 -40.36 -14.68
CA GLU A 921 -17.06 -41.77 -15.09
C GLU A 921 -16.58 -42.77 -14.03
N PHE A 922 -15.55 -42.41 -13.26
CA PHE A 922 -14.92 -43.25 -12.23
C PHE A 922 -15.95 -43.74 -11.20
N GLN A 923 -16.97 -42.92 -10.89
CA GLN A 923 -18.03 -43.32 -9.98
C GLN A 923 -19.23 -44.02 -10.65
N PHE A 924 -19.49 -43.85 -11.94
CA PHE A 924 -20.48 -44.69 -12.64
C PHE A 924 -20.03 -46.14 -12.69
N GLN A 925 -18.72 -46.39 -12.86
CA GLN A 925 -18.15 -47.73 -12.72
C GLN A 925 -18.15 -48.22 -11.27
N SER A 926 -17.95 -47.34 -10.29
CA SER A 926 -17.98 -47.70 -8.87
C SER A 926 -19.41 -47.97 -8.35
N LYS A 927 -20.42 -47.21 -8.81
CA LYS A 927 -21.84 -47.43 -8.51
C LYS A 927 -22.43 -48.62 -9.26
N ASN A 928 -21.98 -48.90 -10.48
CA ASN A 928 -22.34 -50.13 -11.19
C ASN A 928 -21.67 -51.35 -10.55
N LYS A 929 -20.38 -51.27 -10.15
CA LYS A 929 -19.75 -52.31 -9.32
C LYS A 929 -20.46 -52.51 -7.98
N ALA A 930 -20.87 -51.43 -7.31
CA ALA A 930 -21.66 -51.54 -6.08
C ALA A 930 -23.04 -52.18 -6.34
N LYS A 931 -23.75 -51.82 -7.42
CA LYS A 931 -25.01 -52.48 -7.82
C LYS A 931 -24.83 -53.95 -8.21
N ASP A 932 -23.74 -54.30 -8.88
CA ASP A 932 -23.40 -55.68 -9.26
C ASP A 932 -22.94 -56.51 -8.04
N LEU A 933 -22.34 -55.87 -7.03
CA LEU A 933 -22.02 -56.46 -5.73
C LEU A 933 -23.26 -56.64 -4.84
N TYR A 934 -24.25 -55.74 -4.91
CA TYR A 934 -25.54 -55.91 -4.22
C TYR A 934 -26.45 -56.97 -4.86
N ALA A 935 -26.18 -57.38 -6.12
CA ALA A 935 -26.90 -58.45 -6.80
C ALA A 935 -26.36 -59.86 -6.49
N ASN A 936 -25.17 -59.98 -5.89
CA ASN A 936 -24.53 -61.26 -5.57
C ASN A 936 -24.01 -61.27 -4.11
N ASN A 937 -24.90 -61.62 -3.18
CA ASN A 937 -24.68 -62.17 -1.82
C ASN A 937 -23.62 -61.59 -0.86
N ASN A 938 -24.15 -61.23 0.33
CA ASN A 938 -23.66 -61.36 1.72
C ASN A 938 -22.14 -61.40 2.06
N ASP A 939 -21.83 -60.47 2.98
CA ASP A 939 -20.81 -60.46 4.03
C ASP A 939 -19.33 -60.10 3.72
N THR A 940 -18.87 -59.15 4.55
CA THR A 940 -17.49 -58.84 5.04
C THR A 940 -16.53 -57.89 4.28
N LEU A 941 -16.27 -56.76 4.96
CA LEU A 941 -14.98 -56.07 5.24
C LEU A 941 -14.19 -55.32 4.14
N LEU A 942 -14.21 -53.99 4.29
CA LEU A 942 -13.09 -53.04 4.48
C LEU A 942 -11.70 -53.32 3.85
N LEU A 943 -11.18 -52.23 3.26
CA LEU A 943 -9.77 -51.88 2.98
C LEU A 943 -9.12 -52.53 1.75
N SER A 944 -9.06 -51.76 0.66
CA SER A 944 -7.81 -51.31 0.01
C SER A 944 -8.08 -51.00 -1.46
N ILE A 945 -8.04 -49.72 -1.85
CA ILE A 945 -7.87 -49.35 -3.25
C ILE A 945 -6.87 -48.20 -3.30
N LYS A 946 -5.66 -48.51 -3.80
CA LYS A 946 -4.65 -47.53 -4.22
C LYS A 946 -5.16 -46.78 -5.46
N PRO A 947 -4.91 -45.47 -5.59
CA PRO A 947 -5.17 -44.76 -6.84
C PRO A 947 -4.04 -45.05 -7.85
N ASN A 948 -4.42 -45.36 -9.08
CA ASN A 948 -3.56 -45.35 -10.27
C ASN A 948 -4.01 -44.20 -11.17
#